data_AF-A0A2E7ESP7-F1
#
_entry.id   AF-A0A2E7ESP7-F1
#
_cell.length_a   1.000
_cell.length_b   1.000
_cell.length_c   1.000
_cell.angle_alpha   90.00
_cell.angle_beta   90.00
_cell.angle_gamma   90.00
#
_symmetry.space_group_name_H-M   'P 1'
#
loop_
_entity.id
_entity.type
_entity.pdbx_description
1 polymer ?
#
loop_
_entity_poly.entity_id
_entity_poly.type
_entity_poly.pdbx_seq_one_letter_code
_entity_poly.pdbx_strand_id
1 'polypeptide(L)'
;MKLLIYAPSAREGGGITYLQNLLSRFPGHGEISGYVIAPADLEFDEAHEHLRRVTTPSLDNLCTRAVWEKIALPRLIRKLGIDTLFCPGGTVPYFDPAIRTAVTFQNMLPFDLEQRRRFPLGFMRTKWALLRHSLAKGIKRSDLVIFISKYGEEVIRDLRLRDFGKSVQIYHGVDEMFRETQVSEPPHRLPATGYILYVSAFDCYKSHLELLRGYAVARQRGALKTPLVLVGQDRGTQRAKVDREIERLGLRDSVIVQNEVARTELPAIYRSAEFCVYPSECENCPFIVLEMLASGCPIASSRRSPMPEIARGAAVYFNPRDVDDIASVLERLDSDRDLREALSKQARERALRFDWNECAERTWTAIGDLNRSETVSNPQNTDQDSLEVREVKSNQGWRKALRYAQIYGLSRTWTKIRGRRRKLANKSRSASVGDTSFIGCGQFAYSTIGYFLKKRRGDCFLDCFDVDDLRASSFAGEYGCRVTNSATELIQNPQLKYLYVASNHATHTEYAVEAIRRGVPNVFIEKPIAVEREQLAQLIAALNHGSTRVFAGYNRPYAKAIRILRDRVSVMQQPWSIACHVTGHEIKAEHWYRDPQEGTRICGNLGHWIDLAVHVLAWRSIPGRFEISLISSNREEPDDNLTINLVSDLNDLVTITLTSRCEPFEGINETVNINHHQAIAKIDDFRTLQLRQGEKLMRRRFWPKDVGHRDSVLQPILPNVRDWNEVVLSSLLTLSIKDMMNEGCSSATFDVKHEMKSLTDLISGRTTDGSSTDKMKDLRTP
;
A
#
# COMPACT_ATOMS: atom_id res chain seq x y z
N MET A 1 -39.53 -7.75 9.96
CA MET A 1 -38.06 -7.56 9.96
C MET A 1 -37.45 -8.20 11.20
N LYS A 2 -36.40 -8.99 11.02
CA LYS A 2 -35.57 -9.57 12.09
C LYS A 2 -34.18 -8.95 12.05
N LEU A 3 -33.96 -8.00 12.94
CA LEU A 3 -32.77 -7.18 13.01
C LEU A 3 -31.74 -7.74 14.00
N LEU A 4 -30.47 -7.78 13.62
CA LEU A 4 -29.35 -7.97 14.54
C LEU A 4 -28.54 -6.68 14.66
N ILE A 5 -28.43 -6.14 15.88
CA ILE A 5 -27.60 -4.99 16.23
C ILE A 5 -26.25 -5.52 16.73
N TYR A 6 -25.20 -5.29 15.95
CA TYR A 6 -23.86 -5.79 16.22
C TYR A 6 -22.93 -4.67 16.70
N ALA A 7 -22.75 -4.57 18.02
CA ALA A 7 -22.00 -3.48 18.66
C ALA A 7 -21.01 -3.92 19.78
N PRO A 8 -20.23 -5.01 19.65
CA PRO A 8 -19.32 -5.46 20.73
C PRO A 8 -18.13 -4.52 21.00
N SER A 9 -17.96 -3.47 20.19
CA SER A 9 -16.89 -2.47 20.35
C SER A 9 -17.34 -1.22 21.12
N ALA A 10 -18.63 -1.08 21.44
CA ALA A 10 -19.19 0.09 22.12
C ALA A 10 -18.95 -0.03 23.63
N ARG A 11 -17.76 0.38 24.11
CA ARG A 11 -17.33 0.22 25.51
C ARG A 11 -17.17 1.51 26.29
N GLU A 12 -16.95 2.63 25.60
CA GLU A 12 -16.69 3.91 26.25
C GLU A 12 -17.12 5.07 25.34
N GLY A 13 -17.39 6.22 25.96
CA GLY A 13 -17.66 7.49 25.28
C GLY A 13 -18.92 7.49 24.43
N GLY A 14 -18.96 8.36 23.42
CA GLY A 14 -20.16 8.63 22.62
C GLY A 14 -20.74 7.42 21.87
N GLY A 15 -19.96 6.36 21.65
CA GLY A 15 -20.45 5.13 21.04
C GLY A 15 -21.44 4.35 21.91
N ILE A 16 -21.22 4.33 23.23
CA ILE A 16 -22.18 3.77 24.20
C ILE A 16 -23.40 4.69 24.30
N THR A 17 -23.19 5.99 24.48
CA THR A 17 -24.29 6.96 24.61
C THR A 17 -25.24 6.91 23.43
N TYR A 18 -24.69 6.78 22.21
CA TYR A 18 -25.48 6.58 21.01
C TYR A 18 -26.28 5.28 21.04
N LEU A 19 -25.64 4.16 21.39
CA LEU A 19 -26.31 2.87 21.41
C LEU A 19 -27.41 2.81 22.47
N GLN A 20 -27.16 3.29 23.69
CA GLN A 20 -28.15 3.33 24.76
C GLN A 20 -29.38 4.15 24.36
N ASN A 21 -29.17 5.36 23.82
CA ASN A 21 -30.26 6.23 23.41
C ASN A 21 -31.07 5.68 22.23
N LEU A 22 -30.44 4.93 21.32
CA LEU A 22 -31.15 4.22 20.25
C LEU A 22 -31.96 3.05 20.79
N LEU A 23 -31.38 2.22 21.66
CA LEU A 23 -32.03 1.02 22.19
C LEU A 23 -33.20 1.36 23.12
N SER A 24 -33.10 2.42 23.92
CA SER A 24 -34.20 2.89 24.78
C SER A 24 -35.39 3.44 23.98
N ARG A 25 -35.20 3.69 22.69
CA ARG A 25 -36.20 4.20 21.74
C ARG A 25 -36.41 3.22 20.59
N PHE A 26 -36.24 1.92 20.86
CA PHE A 26 -36.50 0.88 19.88
C PHE A 26 -38.01 0.87 19.53
N PRO A 27 -38.40 0.75 18.25
CA PRO A 27 -39.80 0.79 17.86
C PRO A 27 -40.55 -0.42 18.45
N GLY A 28 -41.59 -0.14 19.25
CA GLY A 28 -42.42 -1.14 19.92
C GLY A 28 -43.58 -1.71 19.08
N HIS A 29 -43.74 -1.31 17.83
CA HIS A 29 -44.86 -1.76 16.99
C HIS A 29 -44.45 -2.97 16.15
N GLY A 30 -44.82 -4.19 16.60
CA GLY A 30 -45.16 -5.44 15.88
C GLY A 30 -44.40 -5.95 14.64
N GLU A 31 -43.71 -5.12 13.86
CA GLU A 31 -43.08 -5.46 12.58
C GLU A 31 -41.56 -5.71 12.71
N ILE A 32 -40.92 -5.27 13.80
CA ILE A 32 -39.47 -5.37 13.99
C ILE A 32 -39.16 -6.15 15.27
N SER A 33 -38.46 -7.27 15.11
CA SER A 33 -37.85 -7.99 16.24
C SER A 33 -36.34 -7.81 16.21
N GLY A 34 -35.76 -7.38 17.33
CA GLY A 34 -34.36 -7.01 17.46
C GLY A 34 -33.58 -7.99 18.32
N TYR A 35 -32.37 -8.33 17.88
CA TYR A 35 -31.37 -9.03 18.66
C TYR A 35 -30.16 -8.11 18.87
N VAL A 36 -29.55 -8.11 20.05
CA VAL A 36 -28.40 -7.24 20.36
C VAL A 36 -27.20 -8.08 20.78
N ILE A 37 -26.05 -7.83 20.13
CA ILE A 37 -24.73 -8.28 20.59
C ILE A 37 -23.94 -7.03 20.99
N ALA A 38 -23.77 -6.83 22.28
CA ALA A 38 -23.06 -5.70 22.88
C ALA A 38 -22.30 -6.16 24.13
N PRO A 39 -21.39 -5.33 24.68
CA PRO A 39 -20.75 -5.62 25.97
C PRO A 39 -21.76 -5.87 27.08
N ALA A 40 -21.42 -6.74 28.03
CA ALA A 40 -22.34 -7.21 29.06
C ALA A 40 -22.79 -6.10 30.03
N ASP A 41 -21.93 -5.11 30.22
CA ASP A 41 -22.09 -3.89 31.02
C ASP A 41 -22.96 -2.82 30.35
N LEU A 42 -23.33 -2.97 29.07
CA LEU A 42 -24.27 -2.07 28.43
C LEU A 42 -25.66 -2.27 29.06
N GLU A 43 -26.19 -1.28 29.77
CA GLU A 43 -27.55 -1.33 30.29
C GLU A 43 -28.56 -0.89 29.22
N PHE A 44 -29.59 -1.70 28.99
CA PHE A 44 -30.82 -1.34 28.28
C PHE A 44 -31.96 -2.21 28.81
N ASP A 45 -33.20 -1.75 28.66
CA ASP A 45 -34.37 -2.48 29.15
C ASP A 45 -34.55 -3.81 28.40
N GLU A 46 -34.12 -4.91 29.02
CA GLU A 46 -34.28 -6.27 28.49
C GLU A 46 -35.73 -6.75 28.55
N ALA A 47 -36.62 -6.04 29.26
CA ALA A 47 -38.05 -6.35 29.32
C ALA A 47 -38.82 -5.81 28.10
N HIS A 48 -38.15 -5.11 27.18
CA HIS A 48 -38.76 -4.67 25.92
C HIS A 48 -39.15 -5.92 25.09
N GLU A 49 -40.45 -6.12 24.87
CA GLU A 49 -41.04 -7.35 24.28
C GLU A 49 -40.37 -7.78 22.96
N HIS A 50 -39.87 -6.81 22.20
CA HIS A 50 -39.31 -6.98 20.86
C HIS A 50 -37.78 -6.94 20.78
N LEU A 51 -37.04 -6.76 21.88
CA LEU A 51 -35.57 -6.64 21.88
C LEU A 51 -34.93 -7.68 22.80
N ARG A 52 -34.04 -8.53 22.27
CA ARG A 52 -33.40 -9.60 23.04
C ARG A 52 -31.89 -9.54 22.97
N ARG A 53 -31.23 -9.64 24.12
CA ARG A 53 -29.77 -9.80 24.18
C ARG A 53 -29.36 -11.19 23.72
N VAL A 54 -28.28 -11.29 22.97
CA VAL A 54 -27.67 -12.57 22.58
C VAL A 54 -26.39 -12.79 23.36
N THR A 55 -26.35 -13.87 24.15
CA THR A 55 -25.16 -14.26 24.91
C THR A 55 -24.05 -14.75 23.97
N THR A 56 -22.86 -14.17 24.10
CA THR A 56 -21.66 -14.57 23.36
C THR A 56 -20.50 -14.84 24.31
N PRO A 57 -19.48 -15.62 23.90
CA PRO A 57 -18.18 -15.62 24.59
C PRO A 57 -17.59 -14.20 24.66
N SER A 58 -16.63 -13.96 25.55
CA SER A 58 -15.93 -12.67 25.57
C SER A 58 -15.30 -12.36 24.20
N LEU A 59 -15.67 -11.21 23.65
CA LEU A 59 -15.17 -10.66 22.38
C LEU A 59 -14.13 -9.55 22.62
N ASP A 60 -13.46 -9.59 23.78
CA ASP A 60 -12.44 -8.60 24.19
C ASP A 60 -11.17 -8.73 23.38
N ASN A 61 -10.74 -9.95 23.11
CA ASN A 61 -9.56 -10.20 22.31
C ASN A 61 -9.90 -10.12 20.81
N LEU A 62 -9.16 -9.28 20.07
CA LEU A 62 -9.38 -9.06 18.64
C LEU A 62 -9.27 -10.34 17.81
N CYS A 63 -8.39 -11.27 18.18
CA CYS A 63 -8.20 -12.53 17.45
C CYS A 63 -9.36 -13.48 17.71
N THR A 64 -9.77 -13.67 18.98
CA THR A 64 -10.91 -14.55 19.30
C THR A 64 -12.19 -14.00 18.70
N ARG A 65 -12.37 -12.68 18.75
CA ARG A 65 -13.47 -11.98 18.10
C ARG A 65 -13.48 -12.22 16.59
N ALA A 66 -12.37 -12.03 15.89
CA ALA A 66 -12.29 -12.25 14.45
C ALA A 66 -12.58 -13.71 14.04
N VAL A 67 -12.18 -14.68 14.87
CA VAL A 67 -12.50 -16.11 14.66
C VAL A 67 -14.00 -16.35 14.87
N TRP A 68 -14.57 -15.82 15.95
CA TRP A 68 -15.99 -15.95 16.26
C TRP A 68 -16.88 -15.30 15.19
N GLU A 69 -16.54 -14.08 14.76
CA GLU A 69 -17.19 -13.33 13.67
C GLU A 69 -17.22 -14.12 12.35
N LYS A 70 -16.20 -14.95 12.07
CA LYS A 70 -16.12 -15.74 10.83
C LYS A 70 -16.85 -17.08 10.90
N ILE A 71 -16.95 -17.69 12.08
CA ILE A 71 -17.42 -19.07 12.23
C ILE A 71 -18.80 -19.14 12.89
N ALA A 72 -18.95 -18.51 14.05
CA ALA A 72 -20.13 -18.64 14.89
C ALA A 72 -21.23 -17.64 14.50
N LEU A 73 -20.86 -16.39 14.20
CA LEU A 73 -21.81 -15.34 13.84
C LEU A 73 -22.68 -15.71 12.62
N PRO A 74 -22.15 -16.24 11.50
CA PRO A 74 -22.99 -16.61 10.35
C PRO A 74 -23.98 -17.74 10.67
N ARG A 75 -23.60 -18.68 11.55
CA ARG A 75 -24.48 -19.77 12.00
C ARG A 75 -25.59 -19.24 12.90
N LEU A 76 -25.26 -18.31 13.80
CA LEU A 76 -26.22 -17.65 14.68
C LEU A 76 -27.25 -16.84 13.88
N ILE A 77 -26.78 -16.05 12.92
CA ILE A 77 -27.61 -15.26 11.99
C ILE A 77 -28.64 -16.16 11.28
N ARG A 78 -28.19 -17.30 10.72
CA ARG A 78 -29.08 -18.28 10.08
C ARG A 78 -30.05 -18.93 11.07
N LYS A 79 -29.60 -19.29 12.27
CA LYS A 79 -30.43 -19.91 13.31
C LYS A 79 -31.57 -18.99 13.77
N LEU A 80 -31.29 -17.70 13.93
CA LEU A 80 -32.29 -16.71 14.37
C LEU A 80 -33.18 -16.21 13.22
N GLY A 81 -32.80 -16.47 11.96
CA GLY A 81 -33.48 -15.99 10.78
C GLY A 81 -33.36 -14.48 10.61
N ILE A 82 -32.17 -13.93 10.87
CA ILE A 82 -31.90 -12.50 10.74
C ILE A 82 -31.91 -12.11 9.26
N ASP A 83 -32.70 -11.10 8.91
CA ASP A 83 -32.79 -10.53 7.55
C ASP A 83 -31.99 -9.22 7.42
N THR A 84 -31.72 -8.54 8.54
CA THR A 84 -31.07 -7.23 8.57
C THR A 84 -29.98 -7.18 9.64
N LEU A 85 -28.79 -6.70 9.29
CA LEU A 85 -27.64 -6.53 10.18
C LEU A 85 -27.28 -5.05 10.30
N PHE A 86 -27.43 -4.49 11.51
CA PHE A 86 -27.03 -3.11 11.82
C PHE A 86 -25.75 -3.07 12.64
N CYS A 87 -24.71 -2.44 12.09
CA CYS A 87 -23.39 -2.29 12.71
C CYS A 87 -23.12 -0.81 13.04
N PRO A 88 -23.57 -0.28 14.21
CA PRO A 88 -23.42 1.14 14.55
C PRO A 88 -21.95 1.58 14.67
N GLY A 89 -21.02 0.66 14.94
CA GLY A 89 -19.57 0.95 14.96
C GLY A 89 -18.92 1.08 13.58
N GLY A 90 -19.68 0.85 12.49
CA GLY A 90 -19.23 0.97 11.10
C GLY A 90 -18.40 -0.21 10.57
N THR A 91 -17.98 -1.15 11.42
CA THR A 91 -17.27 -2.36 11.01
C THR A 91 -18.25 -3.51 10.82
N VAL A 92 -18.32 -4.04 9.61
CA VAL A 92 -19.18 -5.18 9.28
C VAL A 92 -18.37 -6.48 9.31
N PRO A 93 -18.67 -7.41 10.23
CA PRO A 93 -17.90 -8.65 10.39
C PRO A 93 -18.13 -9.65 9.24
N TYR A 94 -19.31 -9.61 8.64
CA TYR A 94 -19.83 -10.62 7.72
C TYR A 94 -20.73 -9.97 6.67
N PHE A 95 -20.53 -10.31 5.39
CA PHE A 95 -21.39 -9.86 4.29
C PHE A 95 -22.01 -11.08 3.62
N ASP A 96 -23.33 -11.13 3.62
CA ASP A 96 -24.15 -12.13 2.94
C ASP A 96 -25.10 -11.39 2.00
N PRO A 97 -25.15 -11.72 0.71
CA PRO A 97 -26.08 -11.08 -0.22
C PRO A 97 -27.56 -11.21 0.20
N ALA A 98 -27.91 -12.21 1.00
CA ALA A 98 -29.26 -12.42 1.50
C ALA A 98 -29.63 -11.54 2.71
N ILE A 99 -28.71 -10.75 3.26
CA ILE A 99 -28.90 -9.97 4.48
C ILE A 99 -28.65 -8.50 4.18
N ARG A 100 -29.64 -7.65 4.46
CA ARG A 100 -29.50 -6.20 4.35
C ARG A 100 -28.59 -5.68 5.44
N THR A 101 -27.65 -4.80 5.08
CA THR A 101 -26.62 -4.32 6.00
C THR A 101 -26.68 -2.80 6.14
N ALA A 102 -26.75 -2.33 7.38
CA ALA A 102 -26.72 -0.91 7.73
C ALA A 102 -25.51 -0.60 8.61
N VAL A 103 -24.85 0.53 8.37
CA VAL A 103 -23.71 1.01 9.18
C VAL A 103 -23.90 2.47 9.58
N THR A 104 -23.35 2.85 10.73
CA THR A 104 -23.19 4.27 11.09
C THR A 104 -21.72 4.66 10.97
N PHE A 105 -21.43 5.76 10.28
CA PHE A 105 -20.09 6.31 10.24
C PHE A 105 -19.86 7.17 11.48
N GLN A 106 -19.26 6.59 12.53
CA GLN A 106 -19.00 7.31 13.80
C GLN A 106 -17.59 7.89 13.91
N ASN A 107 -16.57 7.17 13.49
CA ASN A 107 -15.18 7.52 13.82
C ASN A 107 -14.44 8.20 12.66
N MET A 108 -14.19 9.51 12.81
CA MET A 108 -13.44 10.31 11.84
C MET A 108 -11.92 10.07 11.88
N LEU A 109 -11.36 9.70 13.04
CA LEU A 109 -9.90 9.61 13.24
C LEU A 109 -9.19 8.66 12.27
N PRO A 110 -9.72 7.46 11.91
CA PRO A 110 -9.15 6.63 10.86
C PRO A 110 -9.07 7.31 9.49
N PHE A 111 -9.91 8.32 9.24
CA PHE A 111 -10.03 9.03 7.97
C PHE A 111 -9.21 10.33 7.90
N ASP A 112 -8.94 10.99 9.03
CA ASP A 112 -8.04 12.14 9.13
C ASP A 112 -6.55 11.70 9.13
N LEU A 113 -5.89 11.85 7.98
CA LEU A 113 -4.49 11.45 7.81
C LEU A 113 -3.51 12.29 8.62
N GLU A 114 -3.86 13.54 8.91
CA GLU A 114 -2.99 14.47 9.61
C GLU A 114 -2.93 14.14 11.09
N GLN A 115 -4.08 13.94 11.72
CA GLN A 115 -4.15 13.54 13.13
C GLN A 115 -3.56 12.15 13.35
N ARG A 116 -3.74 11.22 12.41
CA ARG A 116 -3.08 9.92 12.46
C ARG A 116 -1.55 9.98 12.46
N ARG A 117 -0.95 11.01 11.85
CA ARG A 117 0.51 11.20 11.85
C ARG A 117 1.02 11.69 13.21
N ARG A 118 0.18 12.23 14.09
CA ARG A 118 0.59 12.64 15.45
C ARG A 118 0.84 11.44 16.37
N PHE A 119 0.26 10.27 16.07
CA PHE A 119 0.58 9.03 16.79
C PHE A 119 1.99 8.52 16.40
N PRO A 120 2.76 7.94 17.34
CA PRO A 120 4.06 7.33 17.04
C PRO A 120 3.98 6.25 15.96
N LEU A 121 5.07 6.09 15.19
CA LEU A 121 5.22 4.94 14.28
C LEU A 121 5.18 3.63 15.09
N GLY A 122 4.36 2.67 14.67
CA GLY A 122 4.22 1.39 15.37
C GLY A 122 2.78 0.86 15.36
N PHE A 123 2.44 0.09 16.41
CA PHE A 123 1.15 -0.62 16.53
C PHE A 123 -0.07 0.28 16.31
N MET A 124 -0.10 1.47 16.91
CA MET A 124 -1.25 2.38 16.81
C MET A 124 -1.52 2.86 15.38
N ARG A 125 -0.47 3.22 14.60
CA ARG A 125 -0.66 3.61 13.19
C ARG A 125 -1.15 2.45 12.33
N THR A 126 -0.69 1.23 12.60
CA THR A 126 -1.15 0.02 11.93
C THR A 126 -2.61 -0.29 12.30
N LYS A 127 -2.95 -0.23 13.59
CA LYS A 127 -4.33 -0.37 14.10
C LYS A 127 -5.28 0.60 13.40
N TRP A 128 -4.94 1.89 13.32
CA TRP A 128 -5.77 2.89 12.63
C TRP A 128 -5.85 2.67 11.12
N ALA A 129 -4.79 2.13 10.48
CA ALA A 129 -4.84 1.76 9.07
C ALA A 129 -5.78 0.57 8.81
N LEU A 130 -5.72 -0.47 9.65
CA LEU A 130 -6.61 -1.62 9.57
C LEU A 130 -8.06 -1.22 9.86
N LEU A 131 -8.28 -0.39 10.88
CA LEU A 131 -9.61 0.11 11.20
C LEU A 131 -10.18 0.96 10.05
N ARG A 132 -9.37 1.86 9.45
CA ARG A 132 -9.79 2.61 8.25
C ARG A 132 -10.23 1.66 7.13
N HIS A 133 -9.45 0.61 6.86
CA HIS A 133 -9.79 -0.36 5.82
C HIS A 133 -11.10 -1.08 6.13
N SER A 134 -11.29 -1.52 7.37
CA SER A 134 -12.52 -2.18 7.82
C SER A 134 -13.75 -1.27 7.70
N LEU A 135 -13.65 -0.03 8.18
CA LEU A 135 -14.73 0.98 8.08
C LEU A 135 -15.04 1.33 6.62
N ALA A 136 -14.01 1.56 5.79
CA ALA A 136 -14.19 1.85 4.37
C ALA A 136 -14.86 0.69 3.61
N LYS A 137 -14.54 -0.56 3.99
CA LYS A 137 -15.20 -1.75 3.44
C LYS A 137 -16.65 -1.85 3.91
N GLY A 138 -16.93 -1.54 5.17
CA GLY A 138 -18.28 -1.40 5.74
C GLY A 138 -19.12 -0.45 4.90
N ILE A 139 -18.69 0.81 4.84
CA ILE A 139 -19.34 1.87 4.07
C ILE A 139 -19.58 1.47 2.61
N LYS A 140 -18.57 0.94 1.91
CA LYS A 140 -18.69 0.61 0.48
C LYS A 140 -19.67 -0.53 0.19
N ARG A 141 -19.85 -1.47 1.11
CA ARG A 141 -20.61 -2.71 0.87
C ARG A 141 -21.96 -2.74 1.57
N SER A 142 -22.26 -1.76 2.42
CA SER A 142 -23.53 -1.70 3.12
C SER A 142 -24.64 -1.14 2.24
N ASP A 143 -25.85 -1.67 2.42
CA ASP A 143 -27.07 -1.20 1.76
C ASP A 143 -27.48 0.20 2.25
N LEU A 144 -27.18 0.51 3.52
CA LEU A 144 -27.42 1.82 4.13
C LEU A 144 -26.19 2.33 4.90
N VAL A 145 -25.82 3.59 4.66
CA VAL A 145 -24.83 4.31 5.45
C VAL A 145 -25.49 5.51 6.16
N ILE A 146 -25.45 5.52 7.49
CA ILE A 146 -25.92 6.63 8.32
C ILE A 146 -24.72 7.53 8.65
N PHE A 147 -24.75 8.77 8.19
CA PHE A 147 -23.77 9.80 8.49
C PHE A 147 -24.26 10.68 9.63
N ILE A 148 -23.42 10.85 10.66
CA ILE A 148 -23.76 11.64 11.85
C ILE A 148 -23.39 13.13 11.75
N SER A 149 -22.88 13.52 10.58
CA SER A 149 -22.64 14.89 10.14
C SER A 149 -22.52 14.96 8.62
N LYS A 150 -22.79 16.14 8.07
CA LYS A 150 -22.56 16.47 6.65
C LYS A 150 -21.07 16.40 6.32
N TYR A 151 -20.21 16.94 7.18
CA TYR A 151 -18.76 16.82 7.05
C TYR A 151 -18.31 15.35 6.92
N GLY A 152 -18.86 14.45 7.75
CA GLY A 152 -18.58 13.02 7.68
C GLY A 152 -18.91 12.43 6.30
N GLU A 153 -20.05 12.80 5.74
CA GLU A 153 -20.44 12.38 4.39
C GLU A 153 -19.51 12.94 3.31
N GLU A 154 -19.21 14.24 3.36
CA GLU A 154 -18.31 14.91 2.40
C GLU A 154 -16.93 14.26 2.38
N VAL A 155 -16.34 13.98 3.56
CA VAL A 155 -15.04 13.30 3.67
C VAL A 155 -15.06 11.94 2.98
N ILE A 156 -16.12 11.14 3.17
CA ILE A 156 -16.22 9.82 2.56
C ILE A 156 -16.45 9.93 1.03
N ARG A 157 -17.26 10.90 0.56
CA ARG A 157 -17.47 11.14 -0.88
C ARG A 157 -16.20 11.63 -1.60
N ASP A 158 -15.38 12.44 -0.94
CA ASP A 158 -14.12 12.97 -1.49
C ASP A 158 -13.03 11.91 -1.57
N LEU A 159 -13.03 10.94 -0.66
CA LEU A 159 -12.08 9.83 -0.67
C LEU A 159 -12.31 8.80 -1.78
N ARG A 160 -13.15 9.12 -2.78
CA ARG A 160 -13.56 8.25 -3.91
C ARG A 160 -14.11 6.90 -3.44
N LEU A 161 -14.73 6.87 -2.26
CA LEU A 161 -15.64 5.78 -1.88
C LEU A 161 -17.03 6.04 -2.47
N ARG A 162 -17.14 6.68 -3.65
CA ARG A 162 -18.40 7.19 -4.22
C ARG A 162 -19.43 6.12 -4.61
N ASP A 163 -19.05 4.84 -4.53
CA ASP A 163 -19.90 3.71 -4.89
C ASP A 163 -20.71 3.14 -3.71
N PHE A 164 -20.81 3.83 -2.56
CA PHE A 164 -21.74 3.37 -1.52
C PHE A 164 -23.18 3.74 -1.91
N GLY A 165 -24.12 2.84 -1.62
CA GLY A 165 -25.52 2.93 -2.04
C GLY A 165 -26.32 4.00 -1.28
N LYS A 166 -27.42 3.60 -0.64
CA LYS A 166 -28.31 4.52 0.10
C LYS A 166 -27.57 5.13 1.29
N SER A 167 -27.72 6.44 1.50
CA SER A 167 -27.19 7.11 2.68
C SER A 167 -28.15 8.15 3.24
N VAL A 168 -28.08 8.37 4.55
CA VAL A 168 -28.89 9.37 5.25
C VAL A 168 -28.04 10.14 6.26
N GLN A 169 -28.33 11.43 6.44
CA GLN A 169 -27.69 12.27 7.46
C GLN A 169 -28.58 12.36 8.70
N ILE A 170 -28.09 11.89 9.84
CA ILE A 170 -28.81 11.86 11.11
C ILE A 170 -27.86 12.29 12.22
N TYR A 171 -28.01 13.53 12.69
CA TYR A 171 -27.24 14.05 13.82
C TYR A 171 -27.64 13.33 15.12
N HIS A 172 -26.71 13.27 16.06
CA HIS A 172 -27.02 12.80 17.41
C HIS A 172 -27.89 13.79 18.17
N GLY A 173 -28.68 13.26 19.10
CA GLY A 173 -29.38 14.06 20.10
C GLY A 173 -28.46 14.45 21.26
N VAL A 174 -29.01 15.27 22.15
CA VAL A 174 -28.44 15.60 23.45
C VAL A 174 -29.41 15.16 24.56
N ASP A 175 -28.89 14.69 25.69
CA ASP A 175 -29.72 14.22 26.80
C ASP A 175 -30.44 15.41 27.48
N GLU A 176 -31.67 15.19 27.94
CA GLU A 176 -32.54 16.24 28.50
C GLU A 176 -31.93 16.92 29.75
N MET A 177 -31.14 16.18 30.53
CA MET A 177 -30.42 16.69 31.71
C MET A 177 -29.53 17.92 31.42
N PHE A 178 -29.07 18.06 30.17
CA PHE A 178 -28.27 19.22 29.76
C PHE A 178 -29.13 20.43 29.38
N ARG A 179 -30.42 20.23 29.07
CA ARG A 179 -31.40 21.28 28.75
C ARG A 179 -32.09 21.84 30.00
N GLU A 180 -32.09 21.08 31.09
CA GLU A 180 -32.66 21.51 32.36
C GLU A 180 -32.04 22.85 32.84
N THR A 181 -32.91 23.74 33.32
CA THR A 181 -32.51 25.07 33.83
C THR A 181 -32.28 25.11 35.33
N GLN A 182 -32.49 23.99 36.05
CA GLN A 182 -32.27 23.94 37.49
C GLN A 182 -30.77 24.10 37.82
N VAL A 183 -30.49 25.02 38.73
CA VAL A 183 -29.13 25.35 39.17
C VAL A 183 -28.72 24.36 40.25
N SER A 184 -27.99 23.33 39.85
CA SER A 184 -27.18 22.53 40.76
C SER A 184 -25.78 23.14 40.83
N GLU A 185 -25.22 23.23 42.04
CA GLU A 185 -23.83 23.66 42.21
C GLU A 185 -22.86 22.62 41.64
N PRO A 186 -21.73 23.04 41.06
CA PRO A 186 -20.71 22.10 40.62
C PRO A 186 -20.07 21.41 41.85
N PRO A 187 -19.43 20.24 41.68
CA PRO A 187 -18.75 19.56 42.77
C PRO A 187 -17.73 20.47 43.47
N HIS A 188 -17.64 20.43 44.82
CA HIS A 188 -16.76 21.31 45.63
C HIS A 188 -15.27 21.33 45.24
N ARG A 189 -14.81 20.34 44.45
CA ARG A 189 -13.47 20.26 43.87
C ARG A 189 -13.23 21.24 42.70
N LEU A 190 -14.28 21.93 42.24
CA LEU A 190 -14.24 22.96 41.21
C LEU A 190 -14.69 24.30 41.81
N PRO A 191 -14.26 25.44 41.24
CA PRO A 191 -14.81 26.73 41.61
C PRO A 191 -16.34 26.74 41.42
N ALA A 192 -17.06 27.42 42.32
CA ALA A 192 -18.52 27.50 42.26
C ALA A 192 -19.02 28.17 40.97
N THR A 193 -18.32 29.20 40.49
CA THR A 193 -18.53 29.89 39.20
C THR A 193 -17.21 30.48 38.71
N GLY A 194 -17.20 31.09 37.53
CA GLY A 194 -16.10 31.98 37.13
C GLY A 194 -14.87 31.24 36.59
N TYR A 195 -15.05 30.22 35.75
CA TYR A 195 -13.96 29.50 35.10
C TYR A 195 -14.21 29.24 33.62
N ILE A 196 -13.13 29.04 32.86
CA ILE A 196 -13.15 28.55 31.48
C ILE A 196 -13.12 27.02 31.55
N LEU A 197 -13.98 26.33 30.81
CA LEU A 197 -14.10 24.87 30.89
C LEU A 197 -13.69 24.18 29.60
N TYR A 198 -12.87 23.13 29.70
CA TYR A 198 -12.67 22.16 28.63
C TYR A 198 -12.92 20.73 29.12
N VAL A 199 -13.93 20.06 28.54
CA VAL A 199 -14.27 18.66 28.81
C VAL A 199 -13.82 17.78 27.64
N SER A 200 -12.82 16.91 27.87
CA SER A 200 -12.40 15.88 26.91
C SER A 200 -11.42 14.92 27.54
N ALA A 201 -11.44 13.65 27.12
CA ALA A 201 -10.32 12.75 27.36
C ALA A 201 -9.00 13.33 26.80
N PHE A 202 -7.89 13.06 27.48
CA PHE A 202 -6.57 13.54 27.08
C PHE A 202 -6.03 12.73 25.89
N ASP A 203 -6.12 13.31 24.68
CA ASP A 203 -5.62 12.72 23.43
C ASP A 203 -4.92 13.76 22.55
N CYS A 204 -4.10 13.32 21.58
CA CYS A 204 -3.25 14.22 20.79
C CYS A 204 -4.03 15.17 19.87
N TYR A 205 -5.18 14.72 19.35
CA TYR A 205 -6.04 15.52 18.45
C TYR A 205 -7.04 16.40 19.21
N LYS A 206 -7.07 16.29 20.54
CA LYS A 206 -7.88 17.12 21.44
C LYS A 206 -7.17 18.43 21.83
N SER A 207 -5.94 18.61 21.38
CA SER A 207 -5.22 19.90 21.39
C SER A 207 -5.11 20.61 22.75
N HIS A 208 -4.99 19.85 23.84
CA HIS A 208 -4.80 20.40 25.18
C HIS A 208 -3.53 21.26 25.29
N LEU A 209 -2.44 20.88 24.59
CA LEU A 209 -1.18 21.60 24.65
C LEU A 209 -1.26 22.96 23.95
N GLU A 210 -1.91 23.01 22.79
CA GLU A 210 -2.15 24.22 22.03
C GLU A 210 -3.06 25.18 22.81
N LEU A 211 -4.11 24.66 23.46
CA LEU A 211 -4.96 25.44 24.36
C LEU A 211 -4.18 26.04 25.53
N LEU A 212 -3.36 25.25 26.23
CA LEU A 212 -2.54 25.74 27.35
C LEU A 212 -1.58 26.86 26.92
N ARG A 213 -0.98 26.75 25.73
CA ARG A 213 -0.11 27.80 25.19
C ARG A 213 -0.88 29.08 24.90
N GLY A 214 -2.05 28.97 24.26
CA GLY A 214 -2.91 30.13 23.98
C GLY A 214 -3.39 30.81 25.27
N TYR A 215 -3.77 30.00 26.25
CA TYR A 215 -4.14 30.46 27.59
C TYR A 215 -2.98 31.20 28.28
N ALA A 216 -1.75 30.67 28.22
CA ALA A 216 -0.57 31.33 28.79
C ALA A 216 -0.30 32.69 28.12
N VAL A 217 -0.37 32.76 26.79
CA VAL A 217 -0.18 34.02 26.05
C VAL A 217 -1.25 35.05 26.46
N ALA A 218 -2.51 34.63 26.55
CA ALA A 218 -3.61 35.50 26.96
C ALA A 218 -3.45 36.03 28.40
N ARG A 219 -2.94 35.21 29.33
CA ARG A 219 -2.61 35.66 30.70
C ARG A 219 -1.44 36.63 30.71
N GLN A 220 -0.39 36.38 29.92
CA GLN A 220 0.80 37.24 29.85
C GLN A 220 0.49 38.63 29.30
N ARG A 221 -0.44 38.73 28.35
CA ARG A 221 -0.96 40.00 27.83
C ARG A 221 -1.79 40.78 28.85
N GLY A 222 -2.13 40.16 29.99
CA GLY A 222 -2.86 40.77 31.10
C GLY A 222 -4.38 40.85 30.92
N ALA A 223 -4.90 40.35 29.79
CA ALA A 223 -6.31 40.42 29.45
C ALA A 223 -7.14 39.27 30.05
N LEU A 224 -6.54 38.10 30.29
CA LEU A 224 -7.25 36.91 30.78
C LEU A 224 -7.02 36.67 32.28
N LYS A 225 -8.08 36.75 33.09
CA LYS A 225 -7.99 36.54 34.55
C LYS A 225 -8.57 35.20 34.99
N THR A 226 -9.60 34.74 34.29
CA THR A 226 -10.41 33.57 34.63
C THR A 226 -9.59 32.27 34.62
N PRO A 227 -9.67 31.41 35.66
CA PRO A 227 -8.98 30.13 35.71
C PRO A 227 -9.50 29.15 34.64
N LEU A 228 -8.62 28.27 34.15
CA LEU A 228 -8.95 27.23 33.19
C LEU A 228 -9.13 25.89 33.90
N VAL A 229 -10.27 25.24 33.70
CA VAL A 229 -10.60 23.92 34.22
C VAL A 229 -10.57 22.90 33.08
N LEU A 230 -9.74 21.88 33.23
CA LEU A 230 -9.64 20.74 32.31
C LEU A 230 -10.25 19.51 32.98
N VAL A 231 -11.27 18.91 32.35
CA VAL A 231 -11.96 17.71 32.86
C VAL A 231 -11.86 16.57 31.87
N GLY A 232 -11.32 15.43 32.28
CA GLY A 232 -11.35 14.25 31.41
C GLY A 232 -10.57 13.03 31.89
N GLN A 233 -10.84 11.91 31.24
CA GLN A 233 -10.21 10.62 31.53
C GLN A 233 -8.70 10.66 31.25
N ASP A 234 -7.91 10.20 32.22
CA ASP A 234 -6.47 10.00 32.08
C ASP A 234 -6.17 8.71 31.29
N ARG A 235 -5.52 8.86 30.13
CA ARG A 235 -5.04 7.76 29.28
C ARG A 235 -3.51 7.62 29.30
N GLY A 236 -2.89 8.07 30.39
CA GLY A 236 -1.47 8.01 30.70
C GLY A 236 -0.65 9.06 29.95
N THR A 237 -0.12 8.69 28.78
CA THR A 237 0.99 9.45 28.14
C THR A 237 0.65 10.89 27.73
N GLN A 238 -0.61 11.19 27.45
CA GLN A 238 -1.03 12.53 27.04
C GLN A 238 -1.30 13.43 28.24
N ARG A 239 -1.90 12.89 29.31
CA ARG A 239 -2.08 13.63 30.57
C ARG A 239 -0.74 14.08 31.13
N ALA A 240 0.24 13.18 31.19
CA ALA A 240 1.61 13.52 31.61
C ALA A 240 2.32 14.57 30.73
N LYS A 241 1.87 14.81 29.49
CA LYS A 241 2.37 15.94 28.68
C LYS A 241 1.67 17.25 29.03
N VAL A 242 0.37 17.19 29.31
CA VAL A 242 -0.42 18.33 29.77
C VAL A 242 0.12 18.83 31.10
N ASP A 243 0.34 17.94 32.08
CA ASP A 243 0.86 18.32 33.39
C ASP A 243 2.25 18.99 33.27
N ARG A 244 3.16 18.41 32.48
CA ARG A 244 4.49 19.02 32.22
C ARG A 244 4.40 20.37 31.50
N GLU A 245 3.43 20.54 30.60
CA GLU A 245 3.26 21.81 29.89
C GLU A 245 2.70 22.89 30.81
N ILE A 246 1.81 22.55 31.75
CA ILE A 246 1.32 23.45 32.82
C ILE A 246 2.50 23.93 33.67
N GLU A 247 3.38 23.01 34.08
CA GLU A 247 4.60 23.34 34.84
C GLU A 247 5.52 24.26 34.05
N ARG A 248 5.83 23.89 32.80
CA ARG A 248 6.72 24.64 31.91
C ARG A 248 6.24 26.07 31.65
N LEU A 249 4.93 26.26 31.57
CA LEU A 249 4.30 27.57 31.34
C LEU A 249 4.02 28.35 32.62
N GLY A 250 4.30 27.78 33.81
CA GLY A 250 4.05 28.44 35.09
C GLY A 250 2.57 28.62 35.42
N LEU A 251 1.70 27.71 34.96
CA LEU A 251 0.24 27.86 35.01
C LEU A 251 -0.43 27.18 36.22
N ARG A 252 0.34 26.62 37.17
CA ARG A 252 -0.19 25.80 38.28
C ARG A 252 -1.29 26.48 39.10
N ASP A 253 -1.20 27.79 39.31
CA ASP A 253 -2.17 28.55 40.12
C ASP A 253 -3.41 28.99 39.32
N SER A 254 -3.42 28.73 38.01
CA SER A 254 -4.45 29.21 37.08
C SER A 254 -5.15 28.10 36.28
N VAL A 255 -4.61 26.87 36.33
CA VAL A 255 -5.15 25.71 35.63
C VAL A 255 -5.48 24.61 36.64
N ILE A 256 -6.75 24.22 36.68
CA ILE A 256 -7.25 23.12 37.51
C ILE A 256 -7.48 21.91 36.59
N VAL A 257 -6.86 20.78 36.91
CA VAL A 257 -7.03 19.55 36.14
C VAL A 257 -7.76 18.50 36.96
N GLN A 258 -8.93 18.09 36.50
CA GLN A 258 -9.74 17.02 37.08
C GLN A 258 -9.75 15.79 36.17
N ASN A 259 -9.79 14.63 36.82
CA ASN A 259 -10.05 13.37 36.12
C ASN A 259 -11.53 13.30 35.67
N GLU A 260 -11.93 12.16 35.13
CA GLU A 260 -13.31 11.92 34.74
C GLU A 260 -14.29 12.17 35.91
N VAL A 261 -15.38 12.87 35.61
CA VAL A 261 -16.46 13.22 36.54
C VAL A 261 -17.71 12.43 36.17
N ALA A 262 -18.64 12.27 37.12
CA ALA A 262 -19.87 11.56 36.82
C ALA A 262 -20.68 12.33 35.76
N ARG A 263 -21.33 11.62 34.83
CA ARG A 263 -22.13 12.25 33.75
C ARG A 263 -23.23 13.16 34.31
N THR A 264 -23.79 12.81 35.47
CA THR A 264 -24.79 13.59 36.22
C THR A 264 -24.26 14.92 36.79
N GLU A 265 -22.95 15.06 36.97
CA GLU A 265 -22.32 16.31 37.43
C GLU A 265 -22.07 17.30 36.28
N LEU A 266 -21.92 16.81 35.04
CA LEU A 266 -21.54 17.64 33.89
C LEU A 266 -22.48 18.83 33.62
N PRO A 267 -23.83 18.72 33.72
CA PRO A 267 -24.70 19.88 33.52
C PRO A 267 -24.41 21.05 34.47
N ALA A 268 -24.17 20.75 35.75
CA ALA A 268 -23.79 21.76 36.76
C ALA A 268 -22.46 22.43 36.40
N ILE A 269 -21.48 21.63 35.96
CA ILE A 269 -20.14 22.09 35.58
C ILE A 269 -20.21 23.00 34.33
N TYR A 270 -20.97 22.62 33.30
CA TYR A 270 -21.14 23.45 32.11
C TYR A 270 -21.84 24.78 32.44
N ARG A 271 -22.89 24.75 33.27
CA ARG A 271 -23.67 25.96 33.63
C ARG A 271 -22.91 26.94 34.53
N SER A 272 -21.91 26.44 35.27
CA SER A 272 -21.10 27.25 36.18
C SER A 272 -19.86 27.86 35.51
N ALA A 273 -19.53 27.42 34.30
CA ALA A 273 -18.45 27.99 33.50
C ALA A 273 -18.86 29.36 32.93
N GLU A 274 -17.93 30.31 32.89
CA GLU A 274 -18.10 31.59 32.18
C GLU A 274 -18.27 31.36 30.68
N PHE A 275 -17.42 30.49 30.14
CA PHE A 275 -17.54 29.97 28.79
C PHE A 275 -16.74 28.67 28.64
N CYS A 276 -17.07 27.93 27.59
CA CYS A 276 -16.52 26.62 27.30
C CYS A 276 -15.57 26.73 26.10
N VAL A 277 -14.43 26.04 26.14
CA VAL A 277 -13.46 25.98 25.04
C VAL A 277 -13.37 24.57 24.46
N TYR A 278 -13.36 24.46 23.13
CA TYR A 278 -13.32 23.19 22.43
C TYR A 278 -12.32 23.21 21.26
N PRO A 279 -11.02 22.98 21.54
CA PRO A 279 -9.93 23.08 20.56
C PRO A 279 -9.73 21.81 19.70
N SER A 280 -10.64 20.82 19.78
CA SER A 280 -10.47 19.54 19.08
C SER A 280 -10.25 19.74 17.58
N GLU A 281 -9.42 18.88 16.99
CA GLU A 281 -9.07 18.96 15.57
C GLU A 281 -9.76 17.92 14.71
N CYS A 282 -10.27 16.84 15.30
CA CYS A 282 -10.83 15.72 14.55
C CYS A 282 -12.02 15.13 15.29
N GLU A 283 -13.21 15.46 14.79
CA GLU A 283 -14.49 14.98 15.28
C GLU A 283 -15.37 14.54 14.12
N ASN A 284 -16.44 13.80 14.42
CA ASN A 284 -17.46 13.46 13.43
C ASN A 284 -18.82 14.01 13.84
N CYS A 285 -19.21 13.80 15.10
CA CYS A 285 -20.29 14.52 15.77
C CYS A 285 -19.84 14.78 17.21
N PRO A 286 -19.32 15.97 17.53
CA PRO A 286 -18.76 16.27 18.84
C PRO A 286 -19.86 16.38 19.92
N PHE A 287 -20.14 15.27 20.61
CA PHE A 287 -21.11 15.22 21.72
C PHE A 287 -20.92 16.32 22.75
N ILE A 288 -19.67 16.60 23.11
CA ILE A 288 -19.33 17.65 24.07
C ILE A 288 -19.83 19.03 23.62
N VAL A 289 -19.77 19.35 22.31
CA VAL A 289 -20.32 20.61 21.79
C VAL A 289 -21.84 20.62 21.88
N LEU A 290 -22.51 19.47 21.64
CA LEU A 290 -23.97 19.37 21.82
C LEU A 290 -24.38 19.59 23.29
N GLU A 291 -23.62 19.02 24.23
CA GLU A 291 -23.82 19.22 25.67
C GLU A 291 -23.63 20.70 26.05
N MET A 292 -22.55 21.34 25.59
CA MET A 292 -22.31 22.78 25.80
C MET A 292 -23.43 23.66 25.25
N LEU A 293 -23.93 23.34 24.04
CA LEU A 293 -25.04 24.05 23.42
C LEU A 293 -26.32 23.92 24.26
N ALA A 294 -26.66 22.69 24.67
CA ALA A 294 -27.86 22.41 25.47
C ALA A 294 -27.82 23.08 26.84
N SER A 295 -26.66 23.11 27.48
CA SER A 295 -26.45 23.81 28.74
C SER A 295 -26.41 25.34 28.60
N GLY A 296 -26.47 25.86 27.36
CA GLY A 296 -26.43 27.29 27.08
C GLY A 296 -25.08 27.93 27.44
N CYS A 297 -23.99 27.16 27.42
CA CYS A 297 -22.64 27.70 27.66
C CYS A 297 -22.21 28.53 26.45
N PRO A 298 -21.66 29.75 26.62
CA PRO A 298 -20.95 30.43 25.54
C PRO A 298 -19.76 29.58 25.08
N ILE A 299 -19.50 29.48 23.77
CA ILE A 299 -18.52 28.53 23.24
C ILE A 299 -17.40 29.24 22.46
N ALA A 300 -16.15 28.96 22.83
CA ALA A 300 -14.98 29.12 21.98
C ALA A 300 -14.67 27.77 21.32
N SER A 301 -14.69 27.66 19.99
CA SER A 301 -14.48 26.37 19.32
C SER A 301 -13.44 26.43 18.21
N SER A 302 -12.80 25.30 17.93
CA SER A 302 -11.98 25.13 16.74
C SER A 302 -12.80 25.40 15.47
N ARG A 303 -12.23 26.12 14.51
CA ARG A 303 -12.84 26.38 13.19
C ARG A 303 -12.80 25.15 12.27
N ARG A 304 -12.19 24.04 12.69
CA ARG A 304 -12.17 22.80 11.88
C ARG A 304 -13.57 22.18 11.81
N SER A 305 -13.95 21.65 10.65
CA SER A 305 -15.18 20.86 10.55
C SER A 305 -15.09 19.60 11.41
N PRO A 306 -16.20 19.16 12.04
CA PRO A 306 -17.59 19.62 11.89
C PRO A 306 -18.04 20.71 12.88
N MET A 307 -17.15 21.32 13.67
CA MET A 307 -17.58 22.24 14.75
C MET A 307 -18.39 23.45 14.24
N PRO A 308 -18.04 24.11 13.11
CA PRO A 308 -18.88 25.15 12.51
C PRO A 308 -20.25 24.67 12.04
N GLU A 309 -20.35 23.41 11.61
CA GLU A 309 -21.62 22.79 11.19
C GLU A 309 -22.54 22.58 12.39
N ILE A 310 -21.99 22.10 13.50
CA ILE A 310 -22.76 21.78 14.71
C ILE A 310 -23.13 23.04 15.48
N ALA A 311 -22.17 23.89 15.86
CA ALA A 311 -22.46 25.06 16.68
C ALA A 311 -23.12 26.21 15.90
N ARG A 312 -22.89 26.32 14.58
CA ARG A 312 -23.50 27.29 13.65
C ARG A 312 -23.85 28.65 14.28
N GLY A 313 -22.87 29.54 14.38
CA GLY A 313 -23.07 30.90 14.89
C GLY A 313 -23.09 31.00 16.41
N ALA A 314 -23.45 29.93 17.14
CA ALA A 314 -23.44 29.90 18.61
C ALA A 314 -22.03 29.68 19.22
N ALA A 315 -20.96 29.99 18.49
CA ALA A 315 -19.59 29.90 18.97
C ALA A 315 -18.69 30.95 18.29
N VAL A 316 -17.64 31.39 19.01
CA VAL A 316 -16.51 32.11 18.42
C VAL A 316 -15.46 31.10 17.99
N TYR A 317 -14.99 31.19 16.75
CA TYR A 317 -14.11 30.19 16.17
C TYR A 317 -12.64 30.64 16.09
N PHE A 318 -11.72 29.78 16.52
CA PHE A 318 -10.26 29.95 16.39
C PHE A 318 -9.61 28.80 15.60
N ASN A 319 -8.42 29.04 15.06
CA ASN A 319 -7.57 27.98 14.52
C ASN A 319 -6.85 27.25 15.67
N PRO A 320 -7.10 25.94 15.90
CA PRO A 320 -6.53 25.20 17.03
C PRO A 320 -5.00 25.01 16.96
N ARG A 321 -4.35 25.42 15.87
CA ARG A 321 -2.88 25.40 15.71
C ARG A 321 -2.22 26.75 15.85
N ASP A 322 -3.03 27.80 15.95
CA ASP A 322 -2.56 29.16 16.08
C ASP A 322 -2.75 29.60 17.52
N VAL A 323 -1.63 29.68 18.25
CA VAL A 323 -1.61 30.01 19.67
C VAL A 323 -2.12 31.43 19.93
N ASP A 324 -1.83 32.37 19.03
CA ASP A 324 -2.25 33.76 19.17
C ASP A 324 -3.74 33.93 18.82
N ASP A 325 -4.26 33.17 17.85
CA ASP A 325 -5.71 33.16 17.55
C ASP A 325 -6.52 32.56 18.72
N ILE A 326 -6.03 31.47 19.33
CA ILE A 326 -6.60 30.92 20.57
C ILE A 326 -6.60 32.00 21.66
N ALA A 327 -5.46 32.63 21.92
CA ALA A 327 -5.33 33.66 22.95
C ALA A 327 -6.35 34.79 22.72
N SER A 328 -6.41 35.33 21.50
CA SER A 328 -7.28 36.45 21.15
C SER A 328 -8.76 36.13 21.32
N VAL A 329 -9.20 34.90 20.99
CA VAL A 329 -10.58 34.47 21.21
C VAL A 329 -10.89 34.30 22.70
N LEU A 330 -9.96 33.74 23.49
CA LEU A 330 -10.13 33.62 24.94
C LEU A 330 -10.24 35.00 25.59
N GLU A 331 -9.37 35.95 25.24
CA GLU A 331 -9.38 37.34 25.76
C GLU A 331 -10.69 38.06 25.42
N ARG A 332 -11.15 37.93 24.17
CA ARG A 332 -12.41 38.52 23.73
C ARG A 332 -13.57 37.97 24.52
N LEU A 333 -13.65 36.65 24.68
CA LEU A 333 -14.75 36.04 25.44
C LEU A 333 -14.66 36.33 26.93
N ASP A 334 -13.48 36.55 27.52
CA ASP A 334 -13.32 36.91 28.94
C ASP A 334 -13.77 38.34 29.24
N SER A 335 -13.49 39.27 28.32
CA SER A 335 -13.79 40.71 28.49
C SER A 335 -15.18 41.13 28.01
N ASP A 336 -15.75 40.45 27.01
CA ASP A 336 -17.02 40.84 26.38
C ASP A 336 -18.20 40.02 26.92
N ARG A 337 -18.83 40.54 27.98
CA ARG A 337 -20.00 39.91 28.61
C ARG A 337 -21.21 39.87 27.69
N ASP A 338 -21.46 40.91 26.92
CA ASP A 338 -22.63 41.00 26.02
C ASP A 338 -22.53 39.94 24.91
N LEU A 339 -21.32 39.70 24.39
CA LEU A 339 -21.05 38.60 23.48
C LEU A 339 -21.31 37.24 24.12
N ARG A 340 -20.91 37.03 25.39
CA ARG A 340 -21.19 35.77 26.11
C ARG A 340 -22.69 35.54 26.24
N GLU A 341 -23.45 36.56 26.64
CA GLU A 341 -24.91 36.47 26.78
C GLU A 341 -25.60 36.17 25.42
N ALA A 342 -25.15 36.84 24.34
CA ALA A 342 -25.65 36.59 22.99
C ALA A 342 -25.37 35.14 22.53
N LEU A 343 -24.15 34.63 22.75
CA LEU A 343 -23.78 33.26 22.40
C LEU A 343 -24.54 32.23 23.24
N SER A 344 -24.77 32.51 24.53
CA SER A 344 -25.55 31.66 25.42
C SER A 344 -27.00 31.49 24.91
N LYS A 345 -27.63 32.57 24.44
CA LYS A 345 -28.96 32.51 23.83
C LYS A 345 -28.96 31.68 22.54
N GLN A 346 -28.00 31.96 21.65
CA GLN A 346 -27.86 31.23 20.38
C GLN A 346 -27.56 29.73 20.62
N ALA A 347 -26.81 29.40 21.66
CA ALA A 347 -26.48 28.03 22.04
C ALA A 347 -27.74 27.22 22.39
N ARG A 348 -28.62 27.78 23.24
CA ARG A 348 -29.89 27.15 23.61
C ARG A 348 -30.82 26.99 22.41
N GLU A 349 -30.97 28.03 21.58
CA GLU A 349 -31.77 27.96 20.36
C GLU A 349 -31.24 26.90 19.39
N ARG A 350 -29.92 26.78 19.26
CA ARG A 350 -29.27 25.79 18.41
C ARG A 350 -29.46 24.37 18.93
N ALA A 351 -29.42 24.17 20.24
CA ALA A 351 -29.56 22.86 20.89
C ALA A 351 -30.91 22.17 20.59
N LEU A 352 -31.97 22.94 20.34
CA LEU A 352 -33.31 22.43 19.99
C LEU A 352 -33.33 21.59 18.70
N ARG A 353 -32.28 21.69 17.86
CA ARG A 353 -32.14 20.91 16.63
C ARG A 353 -31.57 19.50 16.84
N PHE A 354 -31.16 19.17 18.05
CA PHE A 354 -30.47 17.92 18.36
C PHE A 354 -31.29 17.13 19.37
N ASP A 355 -32.23 16.32 18.87
CA ASP A 355 -33.14 15.53 19.70
C ASP A 355 -32.94 14.03 19.52
N TRP A 356 -32.90 13.30 20.63
CA TRP A 356 -32.69 11.84 20.59
C TRP A 356 -33.90 11.09 20.06
N ASN A 357 -35.14 11.58 20.25
CA ASN A 357 -36.33 10.94 19.68
C ASN A 357 -36.31 11.07 18.16
N GLU A 358 -36.03 12.26 17.63
CA GLU A 358 -35.88 12.47 16.19
C GLU A 358 -34.72 11.60 15.62
N CYS A 359 -33.57 11.59 16.30
CA CYS A 359 -32.43 10.77 15.89
C CYS A 359 -32.79 9.27 15.82
N ALA A 360 -33.46 8.74 16.85
CA ALA A 360 -33.85 7.35 16.92
C ALA A 360 -34.91 6.99 15.88
N GLU A 361 -35.98 7.78 15.79
CA GLU A 361 -37.07 7.59 14.83
C GLU A 361 -36.54 7.54 13.39
N ARG A 362 -35.70 8.52 13.01
CA ARG A 362 -35.10 8.57 11.67
C ARG A 362 -34.15 7.42 11.42
N THR A 363 -33.39 6.99 12.44
CA THR A 363 -32.48 5.84 12.34
C THR A 363 -33.26 4.55 12.11
N TRP A 364 -34.29 4.30 12.90
CA TRP A 364 -35.11 3.09 12.79
C TRP A 364 -35.95 3.06 11.53
N THR A 365 -36.49 4.21 11.11
CA THR A 365 -37.20 4.35 9.83
C THR A 365 -36.28 4.02 8.66
N ALA A 366 -35.09 4.62 8.62
CA ALA A 366 -34.15 4.39 7.53
C ALA A 366 -33.71 2.92 7.42
N ILE A 367 -33.55 2.23 8.56
CA ILE A 367 -33.25 0.80 8.61
C ILE A 367 -34.46 -0.03 8.17
N GLY A 368 -35.67 0.31 8.64
CA GLY A 368 -36.92 -0.38 8.28
C GLY A 368 -37.22 -0.33 6.77
N ASP A 369 -36.90 0.80 6.13
CA ASP A 369 -37.08 0.99 4.69
C ASP A 369 -36.24 0.05 3.81
N LEU A 370 -35.16 -0.55 4.34
CA LEU A 370 -34.31 -1.47 3.57
C LEU A 370 -35.06 -2.72 3.07
N ASN A 371 -36.12 -3.12 3.77
CA ASN A 371 -36.92 -4.29 3.41
C ASN A 371 -38.22 -3.93 2.68
N ARG A 372 -38.58 -2.64 2.59
CA ARG A 372 -39.80 -2.17 1.90
C ARG A 372 -39.57 -1.89 0.41
N SER A 373 -38.31 -1.76 -0.03
CA SER A 373 -37.94 -1.38 -1.41
C SER A 373 -37.92 -2.52 -2.44
N GLU A 374 -38.52 -3.68 -2.17
CA GLU A 374 -38.56 -4.83 -3.10
C GLU A 374 -39.88 -5.02 -3.86
N THR A 375 -40.84 -4.11 -3.76
CA THR A 375 -41.94 -4.00 -4.72
C THR A 375 -41.74 -2.74 -5.56
N VAL A 376 -41.07 -2.86 -6.71
CA VAL A 376 -41.34 -2.15 -7.98
C VAL A 376 -40.17 -2.31 -8.97
N SER A 377 -40.50 -2.98 -10.09
CA SER A 377 -39.93 -2.95 -11.44
C SER A 377 -38.44 -3.22 -11.67
N ASN A 378 -38.21 -4.40 -12.23
CA ASN A 378 -37.22 -4.70 -13.26
C ASN A 378 -37.21 -3.64 -14.39
N PRO A 379 -36.05 -3.11 -14.82
CA PRO A 379 -35.93 -2.54 -16.15
C PRO A 379 -35.04 -3.40 -17.04
N GLN A 380 -35.62 -3.74 -18.19
CA GLN A 380 -34.98 -4.30 -19.37
C GLN A 380 -33.95 -3.32 -19.95
N ASN A 381 -33.03 -3.89 -20.74
CA ASN A 381 -32.16 -3.26 -21.74
C ASN A 381 -32.60 -1.87 -22.21
N THR A 382 -31.65 -0.94 -22.28
CA THR A 382 -31.43 -0.13 -23.49
C THR A 382 -30.03 0.50 -23.49
N ASP A 383 -29.53 0.57 -24.72
CA ASP A 383 -28.21 0.87 -25.28
C ASP A 383 -27.39 2.08 -24.79
N GLN A 384 -26.08 1.93 -25.06
CA GLN A 384 -25.11 2.90 -25.61
C GLN A 384 -25.24 4.38 -25.24
N ASP A 385 -24.22 4.95 -24.56
CA ASP A 385 -23.17 5.70 -25.27
C ASP A 385 -22.10 6.33 -24.36
N SER A 386 -20.88 6.39 -24.91
CA SER A 386 -19.78 7.32 -24.60
C SER A 386 -19.14 7.31 -23.19
N LEU A 387 -18.12 6.48 -23.01
CA LEU A 387 -17.10 6.65 -21.96
C LEU A 387 -16.05 7.69 -22.41
N GLU A 388 -16.23 8.95 -22.03
CA GLU A 388 -15.12 9.91 -22.00
C GLU A 388 -14.16 9.53 -20.86
N VAL A 389 -13.03 8.92 -21.22
CA VAL A 389 -11.90 8.68 -20.32
C VAL A 389 -11.16 10.01 -20.09
N ARG A 390 -11.51 10.74 -19.03
CA ARG A 390 -10.66 11.82 -18.52
C ARG A 390 -9.58 11.28 -17.59
N GLU A 391 -8.35 11.29 -18.08
CA GLU A 391 -7.13 10.89 -17.39
C GLU A 391 -6.90 11.73 -16.11
N VAL A 392 -7.14 11.12 -14.94
CA VAL A 392 -6.75 11.71 -13.64
C VAL A 392 -5.32 11.28 -13.32
N LYS A 393 -4.35 12.18 -13.51
CA LYS A 393 -2.98 12.04 -12.98
C LYS A 393 -3.00 11.85 -11.46
N SER A 394 -2.85 10.61 -11.01
CA SER A 394 -3.04 10.20 -9.62
C SER A 394 -1.73 9.97 -8.88
N ASN A 395 -1.84 10.05 -7.55
CA ASN A 395 -0.89 9.79 -6.48
C ASN A 395 -0.32 8.33 -6.46
N GLN A 396 0.05 7.77 -7.62
CA GLN A 396 0.45 6.37 -7.81
C GLN A 396 1.73 5.99 -7.05
N GLY A 397 2.64 6.94 -6.80
CA GLY A 397 3.97 6.67 -6.25
C GLY A 397 3.98 6.01 -4.86
N TRP A 398 3.09 6.44 -3.96
CA TRP A 398 3.09 5.94 -2.56
C TRP A 398 2.42 4.57 -2.42
N ARG A 399 1.35 4.31 -3.18
CA ARG A 399 0.69 2.99 -3.24
C ARG A 399 1.62 1.95 -3.87
N LYS A 400 2.37 2.34 -4.92
CA LYS A 400 3.43 1.52 -5.53
C LYS A 400 4.54 1.23 -4.51
N ALA A 401 4.96 2.23 -3.72
CA ALA A 401 5.95 2.05 -2.66
C ALA A 401 5.54 1.03 -1.57
N LEU A 402 4.35 1.12 -0.95
CA LEU A 402 3.98 0.16 0.11
C LEU A 402 3.83 -1.26 -0.41
N ARG A 403 3.30 -1.43 -1.62
CA ARG A 403 3.11 -2.76 -2.19
C ARG A 403 4.45 -3.38 -2.60
N TYR A 404 5.40 -2.57 -3.08
CA TYR A 404 6.78 -3.02 -3.29
C TYR A 404 7.45 -3.45 -1.97
N ALA A 405 7.16 -2.77 -0.84
CA ALA A 405 7.67 -3.18 0.47
C ALA A 405 7.12 -4.54 0.91
N GLN A 406 5.87 -4.86 0.56
CA GLN A 406 5.26 -6.16 0.82
C GLN A 406 5.84 -7.26 -0.07
N ILE A 407 6.26 -6.95 -1.30
CA ILE A 407 6.76 -7.92 -2.28
C ILE A 407 8.27 -8.16 -2.13
N TYR A 408 9.05 -7.09 -1.97
CA TYR A 408 10.52 -7.13 -2.01
C TYR A 408 11.17 -6.86 -0.64
N GLY A 409 10.39 -6.54 0.39
CA GLY A 409 10.85 -6.12 1.72
C GLY A 409 11.05 -4.61 1.85
N LEU A 410 10.96 -4.11 3.09
CA LEU A 410 11.03 -2.68 3.42
C LEU A 410 12.37 -2.02 3.03
N SER A 411 13.49 -2.70 3.31
CA SER A 411 14.84 -2.18 3.03
C SER A 411 15.13 -2.01 1.53
N ARG A 412 14.76 -3.01 0.72
CA ARG A 412 14.95 -2.98 -0.75
C ARG A 412 14.05 -1.94 -1.39
N THR A 413 12.83 -1.78 -0.88
CA THR A 413 11.87 -0.80 -1.38
C THR A 413 12.31 0.63 -1.07
N TRP A 414 12.85 0.88 0.13
CA TRP A 414 13.42 2.17 0.48
C TRP A 414 14.60 2.55 -0.43
N THR A 415 15.50 1.61 -0.68
CA THR A 415 16.64 1.78 -1.60
C THR A 415 16.15 2.06 -3.04
N LYS A 416 15.12 1.34 -3.51
CA LYS A 416 14.51 1.57 -4.82
C LYS A 416 13.85 2.95 -4.94
N ILE A 417 13.24 3.46 -3.88
CA ILE A 417 12.64 4.80 -3.85
C ILE A 417 13.71 5.89 -3.83
N ARG A 418 14.80 5.72 -3.07
CA ARG A 418 15.95 6.63 -3.07
C ARG A 418 16.59 6.71 -4.45
N GLY A 419 16.84 5.56 -5.10
CA GLY A 419 17.41 5.49 -6.45
C GLY A 419 16.55 6.16 -7.52
N ARG A 420 15.21 6.21 -7.35
CA ARG A 420 14.30 6.95 -8.26
C ARG A 420 14.22 8.46 -7.98
N ARG A 421 14.48 8.88 -6.74
CA ARG A 421 14.42 10.29 -6.34
C ARG A 421 15.74 11.03 -6.49
N ARG A 422 16.86 10.30 -6.73
CA ARG A 422 18.23 10.78 -7.02
C ARG A 422 18.52 12.16 -6.42
N LYS A 423 18.81 12.21 -5.11
CA LYS A 423 19.28 13.45 -4.46
C LYS A 423 20.78 13.59 -4.67
N LEU A 424 21.22 14.80 -5.00
CA LEU A 424 22.65 15.17 -5.02
C LEU A 424 23.25 14.95 -3.63
N ALA A 425 24.30 14.14 -3.55
CA ALA A 425 25.08 13.97 -2.33
C ALA A 425 26.18 15.05 -2.32
N ASN A 426 26.28 15.81 -1.23
CA ASN A 426 27.43 16.66 -0.98
C ASN A 426 28.58 15.80 -0.42
N LYS A 427 29.74 15.95 -1.06
CA LYS A 427 31.07 15.36 -0.78
C LYS A 427 31.35 14.00 -1.43
N SER A 428 32.11 14.08 -2.54
CA SER A 428 33.06 13.04 -2.97
C SER A 428 33.99 12.72 -1.78
N ARG A 429 34.05 11.45 -1.38
CA ARG A 429 35.08 10.96 -0.44
C ARG A 429 36.33 10.63 -1.25
N SER A 430 37.50 11.13 -0.82
CA SER A 430 38.78 10.68 -1.38
C SER A 430 39.10 9.27 -0.90
N ALA A 431 39.44 8.40 -1.86
CA ALA A 431 39.93 7.02 -1.72
C ALA A 431 39.01 6.07 -0.94
N SER A 432 38.23 5.25 -1.66
CA SER A 432 37.57 4.08 -1.07
C SER A 432 38.53 2.88 -1.08
N VAL A 433 38.48 2.06 -0.03
CA VAL A 433 39.37 0.90 0.20
C VAL A 433 38.76 -0.38 -0.42
N GLY A 434 37.88 -0.24 -1.42
CA GLY A 434 37.15 -1.35 -2.03
C GLY A 434 37.93 -2.12 -3.09
N ASP A 435 37.29 -3.14 -3.68
CA ASP A 435 37.82 -3.93 -4.80
C ASP A 435 36.79 -4.18 -5.92
N THR A 436 35.61 -3.56 -5.80
CA THR A 436 34.46 -3.78 -6.69
C THR A 436 34.07 -2.50 -7.39
N SER A 437 34.06 -2.51 -8.73
CA SER A 437 33.76 -1.34 -9.55
C SER A 437 32.53 -1.54 -10.44
N PHE A 438 31.90 -0.43 -10.83
CA PHE A 438 30.62 -0.42 -11.53
C PHE A 438 30.66 0.45 -12.79
N ILE A 439 30.26 -0.14 -13.91
CA ILE A 439 29.98 0.60 -15.14
C ILE A 439 28.47 0.55 -15.38
N GLY A 440 27.82 1.71 -15.40
CA GLY A 440 26.36 1.82 -15.41
C GLY A 440 25.78 1.87 -14.00
N CYS A 441 25.45 3.07 -13.55
CA CYS A 441 24.88 3.40 -12.24
C CYS A 441 23.36 3.58 -12.32
N GLY A 442 22.71 2.90 -13.27
CA GLY A 442 21.27 2.90 -13.47
C GLY A 442 20.48 2.35 -12.27
N GLN A 443 19.16 2.37 -12.38
CA GLN A 443 18.28 2.01 -11.26
C GLN A 443 18.46 0.53 -10.82
N PHE A 444 18.81 -0.37 -11.73
CA PHE A 444 19.06 -1.77 -11.40
C PHE A 444 20.37 -1.93 -10.62
N ALA A 445 21.45 -1.31 -11.08
CA ALA A 445 22.73 -1.25 -10.38
C ALA A 445 22.57 -0.68 -8.96
N TYR A 446 21.90 0.48 -8.84
CA TYR A 446 21.63 1.13 -7.55
C TYR A 446 20.76 0.26 -6.63
N SER A 447 19.56 -0.14 -7.06
CA SER A 447 18.57 -0.73 -6.14
C SER A 447 18.67 -2.24 -5.95
N THR A 448 19.45 -2.94 -6.78
CA THR A 448 19.58 -4.40 -6.76
C THR A 448 21.02 -4.84 -6.60
N ILE A 449 21.91 -4.49 -7.54
CA ILE A 449 23.30 -4.99 -7.52
C ILE A 449 24.04 -4.45 -6.29
N GLY A 450 24.12 -3.12 -6.15
CA GLY A 450 24.78 -2.46 -5.02
C GLY A 450 24.15 -2.83 -3.68
N TYR A 451 22.82 -2.94 -3.61
CA TYR A 451 22.13 -3.38 -2.39
C TYR A 451 22.55 -4.78 -1.93
N PHE A 452 22.57 -5.78 -2.82
CA PHE A 452 22.94 -7.15 -2.44
C PHE A 452 24.43 -7.30 -2.14
N LEU A 453 25.29 -6.56 -2.84
CA LEU A 453 26.73 -6.53 -2.57
C LEU A 453 27.04 -5.88 -1.23
N LYS A 454 26.48 -4.70 -0.94
CA LYS A 454 26.65 -4.03 0.37
C LYS A 454 26.18 -4.94 1.51
N LYS A 455 25.05 -5.63 1.31
CA LYS A 455 24.51 -6.56 2.32
C LYS A 455 25.39 -7.79 2.55
N ARG A 456 26.15 -8.25 1.55
CA ARG A 456 26.98 -9.47 1.64
C ARG A 456 28.44 -9.18 1.99
N ARG A 457 29.02 -8.11 1.44
CA ARG A 457 30.44 -7.76 1.51
C ARG A 457 30.74 -6.45 2.24
N GLY A 458 29.73 -5.69 2.67
CA GLY A 458 29.94 -4.38 3.31
C GLY A 458 30.43 -3.32 2.33
N ASP A 459 31.36 -2.48 2.77
CA ASP A 459 31.91 -1.34 2.01
C ASP A 459 33.02 -1.80 1.04
N CYS A 460 32.63 -2.60 0.04
CA CYS A 460 33.54 -3.19 -0.97
C CYS A 460 33.70 -2.35 -2.25
N PHE A 461 33.07 -1.18 -2.34
CA PHE A 461 32.94 -0.39 -3.57
C PHE A 461 34.18 0.48 -3.80
N LEU A 462 34.83 0.32 -4.94
CA LEU A 462 36.06 1.01 -5.34
C LEU A 462 35.74 2.29 -6.13
N ASP A 463 35.30 2.14 -7.38
CA ASP A 463 34.90 3.25 -8.23
C ASP A 463 33.67 2.93 -9.09
N CYS A 464 33.04 3.97 -9.61
CA CYS A 464 31.91 3.86 -10.52
C CYS A 464 31.99 4.86 -11.68
N PHE A 465 31.40 4.46 -12.80
CA PHE A 465 31.24 5.25 -14.01
C PHE A 465 29.82 5.11 -14.55
N ASP A 466 29.25 6.21 -15.04
CA ASP A 466 28.02 6.26 -15.83
C ASP A 466 28.13 7.47 -16.76
N VAL A 467 27.56 7.37 -17.96
CA VAL A 467 27.52 8.49 -18.93
C VAL A 467 26.69 9.65 -18.39
N ASP A 468 25.74 9.36 -17.49
CA ASP A 468 24.96 10.35 -16.75
C ASP A 468 25.62 10.62 -15.38
N ASP A 469 26.28 11.77 -15.26
CA ASP A 469 26.99 12.21 -14.04
C ASP A 469 26.13 12.18 -12.78
N LEU A 470 24.82 12.43 -12.90
CA LEU A 470 23.89 12.38 -11.76
C LEU A 470 23.72 10.94 -11.26
N ARG A 471 23.74 9.94 -12.15
CA ARG A 471 23.68 8.52 -11.78
C ARG A 471 24.93 8.11 -11.03
N ALA A 472 26.10 8.41 -11.61
CA ALA A 472 27.39 8.11 -11.01
C ALA A 472 27.52 8.76 -9.63
N SER A 473 27.24 10.06 -9.52
CA SER A 473 27.30 10.80 -8.26
C SER A 473 26.32 10.29 -7.21
N SER A 474 25.09 9.94 -7.61
CA SER A 474 24.09 9.41 -6.67
C SER A 474 24.45 8.02 -6.14
N PHE A 475 25.02 7.16 -7.00
CA PHE A 475 25.49 5.83 -6.62
C PHE A 475 26.70 5.93 -5.68
N ALA A 476 27.68 6.75 -6.04
CA ALA A 476 28.84 7.05 -5.20
C ALA A 476 28.44 7.58 -3.82
N GLY A 477 27.45 8.48 -3.74
CA GLY A 477 26.97 9.00 -2.46
C GLY A 477 26.30 7.95 -1.55
N GLU A 478 25.68 6.91 -2.12
CA GLU A 478 25.01 5.84 -1.35
C GLU A 478 25.98 4.73 -0.92
N TYR A 479 26.93 4.38 -1.79
CA TYR A 479 27.82 3.24 -1.63
C TYR A 479 29.25 3.62 -1.24
N GLY A 480 29.60 4.90 -1.25
CA GLY A 480 30.88 5.41 -0.77
C GLY A 480 32.06 5.11 -1.68
N CYS A 481 31.87 5.12 -3.00
CA CYS A 481 32.93 4.89 -4.00
C CYS A 481 33.34 6.16 -4.75
N ARG A 482 34.47 6.10 -5.45
CA ARG A 482 35.01 7.20 -6.28
C ARG A 482 34.26 7.27 -7.62
N VAL A 483 33.88 8.47 -8.05
CA VAL A 483 33.39 8.69 -9.43
C VAL A 483 34.58 8.87 -10.36
N THR A 484 34.58 8.18 -11.49
CA THR A 484 35.62 8.26 -12.53
C THR A 484 35.07 8.96 -13.77
N ASN A 485 35.95 9.55 -14.58
CA ASN A 485 35.54 10.30 -15.77
C ASN A 485 35.42 9.41 -17.01
N SER A 486 35.98 8.19 -16.98
CA SER A 486 35.89 7.22 -18.07
C SER A 486 35.86 5.78 -17.56
N ALA A 487 35.19 4.89 -18.30
CA ALA A 487 35.21 3.46 -18.02
C ALA A 487 36.63 2.86 -18.09
N THR A 488 37.45 3.32 -19.03
CA THR A 488 38.84 2.88 -19.18
C THR A 488 39.69 3.20 -17.95
N GLU A 489 39.57 4.41 -17.37
CA GLU A 489 40.25 4.76 -16.11
C GLU A 489 39.88 3.78 -14.98
N LEU A 490 38.59 3.45 -14.89
CA LEU A 490 38.05 2.50 -13.90
C LEU A 490 38.61 1.08 -14.12
N ILE A 491 38.65 0.60 -15.37
CA ILE A 491 39.14 -0.75 -15.71
C ILE A 491 40.66 -0.85 -15.49
N GLN A 492 41.40 0.23 -15.72
CA GLN A 492 42.85 0.27 -15.51
C GLN A 492 43.25 0.31 -14.03
N ASN A 493 42.31 0.50 -13.11
CA ASN A 493 42.61 0.51 -11.68
C ASN A 493 43.22 -0.84 -11.23
N PRO A 494 44.43 -0.86 -10.64
CA PRO A 494 45.09 -2.10 -10.22
C PRO A 494 44.38 -2.80 -9.04
N GLN A 495 43.58 -2.07 -8.25
CA GLN A 495 42.84 -2.64 -7.11
C GLN A 495 41.56 -3.37 -7.52
N LEU A 496 41.13 -3.24 -8.79
CA LEU A 496 39.92 -3.85 -9.31
C LEU A 496 40.01 -5.39 -9.33
N LYS A 497 39.12 -6.05 -8.58
CA LYS A 497 38.96 -7.51 -8.56
C LYS A 497 37.60 -7.97 -9.11
N TYR A 498 36.57 -7.15 -8.97
CA TYR A 498 35.20 -7.44 -9.40
C TYR A 498 34.62 -6.27 -10.19
N LEU A 499 34.36 -6.49 -11.48
CA LEU A 499 33.68 -5.51 -12.32
C LEU A 499 32.22 -5.91 -12.52
N TYR A 500 31.29 -4.99 -12.29
CA TYR A 500 29.87 -5.13 -12.63
C TYR A 500 29.52 -4.17 -13.77
N VAL A 501 29.13 -4.72 -14.91
CA VAL A 501 28.66 -3.98 -16.09
C VAL A 501 27.14 -4.03 -16.13
N ALA A 502 26.50 -2.88 -15.97
CA ALA A 502 25.05 -2.67 -15.99
C ALA A 502 24.70 -1.33 -16.66
N SER A 503 25.41 -1.02 -17.75
CA SER A 503 25.20 0.14 -18.62
C SER A 503 24.02 -0.08 -19.57
N ASN A 504 23.93 0.70 -20.63
CA ASN A 504 22.99 0.42 -21.71
C ASN A 504 23.40 -0.87 -22.46
N HIS A 505 22.43 -1.59 -23.02
CA HIS A 505 22.63 -2.94 -23.54
C HIS A 505 23.68 -2.97 -24.65
N ALA A 506 23.65 -1.99 -25.56
CA ALA A 506 24.57 -1.90 -26.69
C ALA A 506 26.05 -1.88 -26.26
N THR A 507 26.34 -1.38 -25.06
CA THR A 507 27.72 -1.17 -24.56
C THR A 507 28.23 -2.27 -23.62
N HIS A 508 27.36 -3.19 -23.19
CA HIS A 508 27.72 -4.21 -22.19
C HIS A 508 28.94 -5.04 -22.61
N THR A 509 28.92 -5.52 -23.84
CA THR A 509 29.95 -6.42 -24.37
C THR A 509 31.29 -5.72 -24.51
N GLU A 510 31.31 -4.48 -24.99
CA GLU A 510 32.53 -3.71 -25.22
C GLU A 510 33.31 -3.50 -23.92
N TYR A 511 32.63 -3.02 -22.86
CA TYR A 511 33.25 -2.85 -21.54
C TYR A 511 33.71 -4.16 -20.93
N ALA A 512 32.95 -5.25 -21.12
CA ALA A 512 33.34 -6.57 -20.64
C ALA A 512 34.60 -7.08 -21.36
N VAL A 513 34.68 -6.91 -22.68
CA VAL A 513 35.84 -7.31 -23.50
C VAL A 513 37.09 -6.52 -23.11
N GLU A 514 36.98 -5.20 -22.90
CA GLU A 514 38.09 -4.37 -22.42
C GLU A 514 38.62 -4.86 -21.06
N ALA A 515 37.73 -5.15 -20.12
CA ALA A 515 38.07 -5.68 -18.80
C ALA A 515 38.70 -7.08 -18.85
N ILE A 516 38.20 -7.96 -19.72
CA ILE A 516 38.77 -9.31 -19.93
C ILE A 516 40.19 -9.20 -20.51
N ARG A 517 40.39 -8.35 -21.52
CA ARG A 517 41.71 -8.13 -22.14
C ARG A 517 42.73 -7.55 -21.15
N ARG A 518 42.29 -6.69 -20.23
CA ARG A 518 43.11 -6.20 -19.11
C ARG A 518 43.37 -7.26 -18.03
N GLY A 519 42.67 -8.39 -18.05
CA GLY A 519 42.80 -9.45 -17.05
C GLY A 519 42.17 -9.12 -15.70
N VAL A 520 41.01 -8.44 -15.70
CA VAL A 520 40.21 -8.29 -14.47
C VAL A 520 39.78 -9.68 -14.00
N PRO A 521 39.96 -10.06 -12.71
CA PRO A 521 39.68 -11.44 -12.28
C PRO A 521 38.23 -11.91 -12.44
N ASN A 522 37.25 -11.03 -12.16
CA ASN A 522 35.83 -11.37 -12.23
C ASN A 522 35.04 -10.26 -12.92
N VAL A 523 34.30 -10.60 -13.99
CA VAL A 523 33.46 -9.67 -14.74
C VAL A 523 32.02 -10.17 -14.75
N PHE A 524 31.11 -9.40 -14.18
CA PHE A 524 29.67 -9.65 -14.22
C PHE A 524 29.03 -8.74 -15.26
N ILE A 525 28.26 -9.32 -16.18
CA ILE A 525 27.55 -8.63 -17.24
C ILE A 525 26.05 -8.74 -16.99
N GLU A 526 25.37 -7.61 -16.77
CA GLU A 526 23.90 -7.57 -16.71
C GLU A 526 23.31 -7.97 -18.08
N LYS A 527 22.09 -8.53 -18.10
CA LYS A 527 21.51 -9.01 -19.36
C LYS A 527 21.00 -7.85 -20.23
N PRO A 528 21.07 -7.94 -21.56
CA PRO A 528 21.66 -9.03 -22.33
C PRO A 528 23.19 -8.92 -22.34
N ILE A 529 23.87 -10.06 -22.51
CA ILE A 529 25.33 -10.07 -22.62
C ILE A 529 25.85 -9.59 -23.99
N ALA A 530 24.98 -9.58 -24.99
CA ALA A 530 25.18 -9.08 -26.33
C ALA A 530 23.81 -8.78 -26.99
N VAL A 531 23.76 -7.78 -27.86
CA VAL A 531 22.57 -7.45 -28.67
C VAL A 531 22.75 -7.77 -30.16
N GLU A 532 24.00 -8.01 -30.57
CA GLU A 532 24.38 -8.47 -31.91
C GLU A 532 25.29 -9.70 -31.86
N ARG A 533 25.32 -10.47 -32.95
CA ARG A 533 26.12 -11.70 -33.08
C ARG A 533 27.62 -11.42 -33.02
N GLU A 534 28.06 -10.32 -33.62
CA GLU A 534 29.45 -9.85 -33.63
C GLU A 534 29.92 -9.51 -32.21
N GLN A 535 29.06 -8.90 -31.40
CA GLN A 535 29.37 -8.62 -30.00
C GLN A 535 29.57 -9.92 -29.21
N LEU A 536 28.66 -10.89 -29.39
CA LEU A 536 28.80 -12.19 -28.73
C LEU A 536 30.09 -12.91 -29.17
N ALA A 537 30.42 -12.85 -30.46
CA ALA A 537 31.67 -13.39 -31.01
C ALA A 537 32.89 -12.75 -30.35
N GLN A 538 32.91 -11.41 -30.24
CA GLN A 538 34.00 -10.67 -29.60
C GLN A 538 34.17 -11.04 -28.11
N LEU A 539 33.06 -11.22 -27.38
CA LEU A 539 33.09 -11.65 -25.98
C LEU A 539 33.71 -13.04 -25.83
N ILE A 540 33.30 -13.99 -26.68
CA ILE A 540 33.81 -15.36 -26.65
C ILE A 540 35.29 -15.40 -27.08
N ALA A 541 35.67 -14.62 -28.08
CA ALA A 541 37.07 -14.46 -28.47
C ALA A 541 37.92 -13.97 -27.29
N ALA A 542 37.46 -12.95 -26.58
CA ALA A 542 38.19 -12.42 -25.41
C ALA A 542 38.32 -13.46 -24.29
N LEU A 543 37.28 -14.28 -24.06
CA LEU A 543 37.29 -15.36 -23.08
C LEU A 543 38.32 -16.46 -23.39
N ASN A 544 38.56 -16.75 -24.68
CA ASN A 544 39.53 -17.78 -25.08
C ASN A 544 40.99 -17.42 -24.76
N HIS A 545 41.28 -16.14 -24.49
CA HIS A 545 42.65 -15.64 -24.28
C HIS A 545 42.95 -15.20 -22.84
N GLY A 546 42.00 -15.31 -21.90
CA GLY A 546 42.14 -14.78 -20.54
C GLY A 546 41.76 -15.78 -19.44
N SER A 547 42.25 -15.54 -18.22
CA SER A 547 41.87 -16.29 -17.01
C SER A 547 40.69 -15.67 -16.24
N THR A 548 40.08 -14.63 -16.82
CA THR A 548 38.95 -13.90 -16.25
C THR A 548 37.70 -14.78 -16.14
N ARG A 549 37.08 -14.81 -14.96
CA ARG A 549 35.79 -15.46 -14.75
C ARG A 549 34.66 -14.51 -15.16
N VAL A 550 33.79 -14.94 -16.07
CA VAL A 550 32.64 -14.13 -16.54
C VAL A 550 31.32 -14.70 -16.05
N PHE A 551 30.40 -13.80 -15.71
CA PHE A 551 29.08 -14.13 -15.17
C PHE A 551 28.00 -13.32 -15.87
N ALA A 552 26.81 -13.90 -16.05
CA ALA A 552 25.69 -13.26 -16.72
C ALA A 552 24.52 -12.97 -15.76
N GLY A 553 23.83 -11.86 -16.00
CA GLY A 553 22.73 -11.34 -15.18
C GLY A 553 21.37 -12.03 -15.36
N TYR A 554 21.31 -13.20 -16.01
CA TYR A 554 20.07 -13.96 -16.11
C TYR A 554 19.68 -14.56 -14.76
N ASN A 555 18.65 -13.99 -14.13
CA ASN A 555 18.36 -14.24 -12.72
C ASN A 555 17.42 -15.43 -12.45
N ARG A 556 16.53 -15.78 -13.39
CA ARG A 556 15.48 -16.80 -13.17
C ARG A 556 16.03 -18.20 -12.84
N PRO A 557 17.13 -18.68 -13.46
CA PRO A 557 17.77 -19.94 -13.05
C PRO A 557 18.15 -20.00 -11.56
N TYR A 558 18.49 -18.84 -10.96
CA TYR A 558 18.91 -18.75 -9.56
C TYR A 558 17.74 -18.64 -8.58
N ALA A 559 16.50 -18.62 -9.05
CA ALA A 559 15.34 -18.53 -8.17
C ALA A 559 15.20 -19.78 -7.30
N LYS A 560 14.84 -19.60 -6.02
CA LYS A 560 14.63 -20.73 -5.10
C LYS A 560 13.63 -21.77 -5.61
N ALA A 561 12.58 -21.31 -6.32
CA ALA A 561 11.60 -22.21 -6.91
C ALA A 561 12.24 -23.18 -7.92
N ILE A 562 13.14 -22.68 -8.78
CA ILE A 562 13.85 -23.46 -9.80
C ILE A 562 14.87 -24.39 -9.16
N ARG A 563 15.61 -23.93 -8.15
CA ARG A 563 16.53 -24.78 -7.39
C ARG A 563 15.82 -25.93 -6.69
N ILE A 564 14.72 -25.64 -5.99
CA ILE A 564 13.89 -26.66 -5.36
C ILE A 564 13.34 -27.64 -6.41
N LEU A 565 12.98 -27.16 -7.60
CA LEU A 565 12.54 -28.00 -8.70
C LEU A 565 13.66 -28.94 -9.17
N ARG A 566 14.87 -28.40 -9.42
CA ARG A 566 16.06 -29.18 -9.82
C ARG A 566 16.41 -30.26 -8.81
N ASP A 567 16.38 -29.94 -7.52
CA ASP A 567 16.75 -30.87 -6.45
C ASP A 567 15.70 -31.98 -6.25
N ARG A 568 14.46 -31.79 -6.72
CA ARG A 568 13.33 -32.69 -6.43
C ARG A 568 12.88 -33.50 -7.63
N VAL A 569 13.02 -32.99 -8.85
CA VAL A 569 12.59 -33.68 -10.07
C VAL A 569 13.67 -34.65 -10.52
N SER A 570 13.31 -35.92 -10.61
CA SER A 570 14.14 -36.92 -11.27
C SER A 570 14.19 -36.63 -12.77
N VAL A 571 15.36 -36.24 -13.27
CA VAL A 571 15.53 -35.95 -14.69
C VAL A 571 15.72 -37.26 -15.46
N MET A 572 14.80 -37.51 -16.39
CA MET A 572 14.78 -38.70 -17.24
C MET A 572 15.00 -38.33 -18.71
N GLN A 573 15.20 -39.34 -19.56
CA GLN A 573 15.28 -39.19 -21.03
C GLN A 573 13.92 -38.93 -21.71
N GLN A 574 13.00 -38.26 -20.99
CA GLN A 574 11.67 -37.90 -21.48
C GLN A 574 11.62 -36.41 -21.85
N PRO A 575 10.70 -35.99 -22.74
CA PRO A 575 10.56 -34.58 -23.11
C PRO A 575 10.15 -33.66 -21.95
N TRP A 576 10.49 -32.39 -22.06
CA TRP A 576 10.02 -31.31 -21.21
C TRP A 576 8.86 -30.55 -21.89
N SER A 577 7.89 -30.09 -21.09
CA SER A 577 6.94 -29.06 -21.54
C SER A 577 7.02 -27.86 -20.61
N ILE A 578 7.37 -26.70 -21.15
CA ILE A 578 7.54 -25.45 -20.40
C ILE A 578 6.64 -24.39 -20.99
N ALA A 579 5.76 -23.82 -20.17
CA ALA A 579 4.88 -22.73 -20.57
C ALA A 579 5.07 -21.51 -19.65
N CYS A 580 5.54 -20.41 -20.22
CA CYS A 580 5.76 -19.14 -19.55
C CYS A 580 4.72 -18.12 -20.03
N HIS A 581 3.96 -17.56 -19.09
CA HIS A 581 3.06 -16.43 -19.37
C HIS A 581 3.56 -15.19 -18.62
N VAL A 582 3.82 -14.12 -19.36
CA VAL A 582 4.47 -12.91 -18.86
C VAL A 582 3.62 -11.68 -19.17
N THR A 583 3.22 -10.96 -18.12
CA THR A 583 2.65 -9.63 -18.23
C THR A 583 3.74 -8.60 -17.93
N GLY A 584 4.22 -7.92 -18.97
CA GLY A 584 5.30 -6.94 -18.90
C GLY A 584 4.80 -5.49 -18.83
N HIS A 585 5.73 -4.56 -18.65
CA HIS A 585 5.44 -3.11 -18.63
C HIS A 585 5.04 -2.57 -20.00
N GLU A 586 4.26 -1.50 -20.02
CA GLU A 586 4.05 -0.70 -21.24
C GLU A 586 5.33 0.12 -21.51
N ILE A 587 5.88 0.01 -22.71
CA ILE A 587 7.09 0.75 -23.11
C ILE A 587 6.65 1.92 -23.99
N LYS A 588 6.86 3.15 -23.48
CA LYS A 588 6.55 4.37 -24.24
C LYS A 588 7.45 4.50 -25.48
N ALA A 589 6.95 5.16 -26.51
CA ALA A 589 7.66 5.39 -27.78
C ALA A 589 9.06 6.02 -27.58
N GLU A 590 9.17 7.04 -26.72
CA GLU A 590 10.44 7.72 -26.39
C GLU A 590 11.36 6.97 -25.40
N HIS A 591 11.04 5.73 -25.00
CA HIS A 591 11.93 4.97 -24.11
C HIS A 591 13.11 4.38 -24.90
N TRP A 592 14.34 4.44 -24.35
CA TRP A 592 15.57 3.91 -24.98
C TRP A 592 15.51 2.43 -25.39
N TYR A 593 14.56 1.65 -24.85
CA TYR A 593 14.31 0.26 -25.28
C TYR A 593 13.81 0.16 -26.73
N ARG A 594 13.30 1.26 -27.28
CA ARG A 594 12.84 1.38 -28.67
C ARG A 594 13.98 1.76 -29.62
N ASP A 595 15.19 2.06 -29.11
CA ASP A 595 16.36 2.24 -29.96
C ASP A 595 16.74 0.88 -30.58
N PRO A 596 16.79 0.76 -31.92
CA PRO A 596 17.17 -0.48 -32.59
C PRO A 596 18.52 -1.04 -32.14
N GLN A 597 19.45 -0.18 -31.71
CA GLN A 597 20.78 -0.60 -31.25
C GLN A 597 20.76 -1.27 -29.87
N GLU A 598 19.64 -1.23 -29.13
CA GLU A 598 19.54 -1.73 -27.75
C GLU A 598 18.96 -3.16 -27.67
N GLY A 599 18.82 -3.84 -28.83
CA GLY A 599 18.47 -5.27 -28.92
C GLY A 599 16.98 -5.60 -28.75
N THR A 600 16.09 -4.61 -28.86
CA THR A 600 14.62 -4.73 -28.70
C THR A 600 14.18 -5.27 -27.33
N ARG A 601 12.85 -5.42 -27.14
CA ARG A 601 12.29 -6.06 -25.94
C ARG A 601 12.64 -7.54 -25.84
N ILE A 602 13.04 -8.18 -26.94
CA ILE A 602 13.41 -9.60 -26.98
C ILE A 602 14.70 -9.83 -26.18
N CYS A 603 15.79 -9.16 -26.53
CA CYS A 603 17.05 -9.29 -25.79
C CYS A 603 16.96 -8.68 -24.39
N GLY A 604 16.27 -7.54 -24.26
CA GLY A 604 16.19 -6.80 -23.01
C GLY A 604 15.31 -7.45 -21.93
N ASN A 605 14.18 -8.07 -22.29
CA ASN A 605 13.24 -8.66 -21.34
C ASN A 605 13.07 -10.17 -21.56
N LEU A 606 12.69 -10.60 -22.76
CA LEU A 606 12.33 -12.00 -23.04
C LEU A 606 13.49 -12.98 -22.83
N GLY A 607 14.73 -12.51 -22.99
CA GLY A 607 15.94 -13.30 -22.76
C GLY A 607 15.95 -14.01 -21.40
N HIS A 608 15.32 -13.48 -20.35
CA HIS A 608 15.20 -14.18 -19.06
C HIS A 608 14.44 -15.51 -19.12
N TRP A 609 13.39 -15.61 -19.95
CA TRP A 609 12.56 -16.81 -20.05
C TRP A 609 13.11 -17.79 -21.09
N ILE A 610 13.74 -17.27 -22.16
CA ILE A 610 14.50 -18.10 -23.11
C ILE A 610 15.66 -18.76 -22.37
N ASP A 611 16.43 -17.99 -21.58
CA ASP A 611 17.51 -18.50 -20.76
C ASP A 611 17.04 -19.50 -19.69
N LEU A 612 15.92 -19.23 -19.03
CA LEU A 612 15.32 -20.18 -18.10
C LEU A 612 14.94 -21.50 -18.79
N ALA A 613 14.34 -21.42 -19.98
CA ALA A 613 13.96 -22.61 -20.73
C ALA A 613 15.20 -23.44 -21.08
N VAL A 614 16.22 -22.83 -21.69
CA VAL A 614 17.49 -23.50 -22.01
C VAL A 614 18.13 -24.10 -20.76
N HIS A 615 18.14 -23.39 -19.64
CA HIS A 615 18.66 -23.90 -18.37
C HIS A 615 17.92 -25.16 -17.89
N VAL A 616 16.58 -25.18 -17.98
CA VAL A 616 15.78 -26.36 -17.60
C VAL A 616 15.96 -27.51 -18.59
N LEU A 617 16.13 -27.25 -19.89
CA LEU A 617 16.40 -28.30 -20.88
C LEU A 617 17.79 -28.93 -20.65
N ALA A 618 18.80 -28.11 -20.36
CA ALA A 618 20.18 -28.52 -20.09
C ALA A 618 20.31 -29.45 -18.88
N TRP A 619 19.30 -29.48 -17.99
CA TRP A 619 19.23 -30.45 -16.90
C TRP A 619 19.29 -31.90 -17.33
N ARG A 620 18.77 -32.20 -18.53
CA ARG A 620 18.87 -33.51 -19.21
C ARG A 620 20.06 -33.51 -20.18
N SER A 621 20.02 -32.62 -21.15
CA SER A 621 21.04 -32.43 -22.18
C SER A 621 20.72 -31.16 -22.97
N ILE A 622 21.74 -30.52 -23.53
CA ILE A 622 21.56 -29.39 -24.43
C ILE A 622 21.00 -29.92 -25.77
N PRO A 623 19.83 -29.45 -26.24
CA PRO A 623 19.28 -29.86 -27.53
C PRO A 623 20.15 -29.39 -28.70
N GLY A 624 20.18 -30.16 -29.80
CA GLY A 624 21.03 -29.86 -30.96
C GLY A 624 20.35 -28.96 -31.99
N ARG A 625 19.03 -28.92 -32.00
CA ARG A 625 18.23 -28.14 -32.96
C ARG A 625 16.90 -27.71 -32.32
N PHE A 626 16.42 -26.54 -32.73
CA PHE A 626 15.10 -26.00 -32.38
C PHE A 626 14.33 -25.58 -33.62
N GLU A 627 13.08 -26.00 -33.74
CA GLU A 627 12.10 -25.36 -34.61
C GLU A 627 11.44 -24.21 -33.85
N ILE A 628 11.47 -23.02 -34.44
CA ILE A 628 10.98 -21.78 -33.84
C ILE A 628 9.75 -21.35 -34.62
N SER A 629 8.68 -21.03 -33.90
CA SER A 629 7.52 -20.32 -34.45
C SER A 629 7.22 -19.09 -33.63
N LEU A 630 6.98 -17.97 -34.32
CA LEU A 630 6.79 -16.66 -33.76
C LEU A 630 5.48 -16.07 -34.28
N ILE A 631 4.62 -15.63 -33.37
CA ILE A 631 3.39 -14.93 -33.71
C ILE A 631 3.32 -13.67 -32.89
N SER A 632 3.24 -12.52 -33.56
CA SER A 632 2.95 -11.23 -32.94
C SER A 632 1.55 -10.75 -33.28
N SER A 633 0.90 -10.09 -32.31
CA SER A 633 -0.45 -9.56 -32.49
C SER A 633 -0.49 -8.15 -33.08
N ASN A 634 0.64 -7.43 -33.13
CA ASN A 634 0.76 -6.12 -33.76
C ASN A 634 1.98 -6.12 -34.68
N ARG A 635 1.84 -5.64 -35.92
CA ARG A 635 2.96 -5.53 -36.87
C ARG A 635 3.81 -4.27 -36.67
N GLU A 636 3.25 -3.22 -36.06
CA GLU A 636 3.95 -1.96 -35.81
C GLU A 636 4.87 -2.03 -34.58
N GLU A 637 4.44 -2.78 -33.55
CA GLU A 637 5.22 -3.04 -32.33
C GLU A 637 5.28 -4.55 -32.07
N PRO A 638 6.05 -5.29 -32.88
CA PRO A 638 5.92 -6.74 -32.93
C PRO A 638 6.52 -7.44 -31.71
N ASP A 639 7.34 -6.74 -30.91
CA ASP A 639 8.00 -7.24 -29.72
C ASP A 639 7.20 -7.04 -28.40
N ASP A 640 6.03 -6.40 -28.45
CA ASP A 640 5.25 -6.03 -27.26
C ASP A 640 4.20 -7.07 -26.86
N ASN A 641 3.63 -7.78 -27.83
CA ASN A 641 2.56 -8.74 -27.63
C ASN A 641 2.72 -9.93 -28.58
N LEU A 642 3.50 -10.92 -28.13
CA LEU A 642 3.94 -12.04 -28.95
C LEU A 642 3.91 -13.36 -28.20
N THR A 643 3.91 -14.45 -28.97
CA THR A 643 4.15 -15.80 -28.49
C THR A 643 5.27 -16.44 -29.30
N ILE A 644 6.23 -17.05 -28.59
CA ILE A 644 7.31 -17.86 -29.14
C ILE A 644 7.01 -19.31 -28.78
N ASN A 645 7.04 -20.20 -29.78
CA ASN A 645 7.02 -21.63 -29.60
C ASN A 645 8.36 -22.19 -30.06
N LEU A 646 8.97 -23.04 -29.23
CA LEU A 646 10.20 -23.76 -29.53
C LEU A 646 9.91 -25.25 -29.42
N VAL A 647 10.29 -26.01 -30.44
CA VAL A 647 10.27 -27.47 -30.43
C VAL A 647 11.69 -27.97 -30.64
N SER A 648 12.25 -28.68 -29.68
CA SER A 648 13.62 -29.21 -29.81
C SER A 648 13.66 -30.52 -30.60
N ASP A 649 14.83 -30.93 -31.10
CA ASP A 649 15.11 -32.27 -31.63
C ASP A 649 14.91 -33.41 -30.62
N LEU A 650 14.85 -33.09 -29.32
CA LEU A 650 14.54 -34.02 -28.24
C LEU A 650 13.04 -34.06 -27.87
N ASN A 651 12.19 -33.52 -28.75
CA ASN A 651 10.73 -33.40 -28.61
C ASN A 651 10.25 -32.54 -27.41
N ASP A 652 11.11 -31.71 -26.83
CA ASP A 652 10.70 -30.72 -25.84
C ASP A 652 9.82 -29.64 -26.47
N LEU A 653 8.86 -29.15 -25.70
CA LEU A 653 7.94 -28.08 -26.09
C LEU A 653 8.08 -26.90 -25.14
N VAL A 654 8.44 -25.73 -25.67
CA VAL A 654 8.54 -24.49 -24.90
C VAL A 654 7.63 -23.43 -25.53
N THR A 655 6.72 -22.88 -24.74
CA THR A 655 5.86 -21.75 -25.15
C THR A 655 6.11 -20.58 -24.22
N ILE A 656 6.43 -19.42 -24.79
CA ILE A 656 6.64 -18.18 -24.06
C ILE A 656 5.69 -17.13 -24.64
N THR A 657 4.73 -16.68 -23.83
CA THR A 657 3.80 -15.60 -24.19
C THR A 657 4.14 -14.36 -23.39
N LEU A 658 4.36 -13.24 -24.09
CA LEU A 658 4.53 -11.91 -23.52
C LEU A 658 3.36 -11.02 -23.94
N THR A 659 2.81 -10.29 -22.98
CA THR A 659 1.86 -9.21 -23.26
C THR A 659 2.18 -7.94 -22.46
N SER A 660 2.08 -6.80 -23.13
CA SER A 660 2.21 -5.44 -22.57
C SER A 660 0.87 -4.70 -22.52
N ARG A 661 -0.26 -5.37 -22.82
CA ARG A 661 -1.61 -4.75 -22.94
C ARG A 661 -2.11 -4.03 -21.69
N CYS A 662 -1.52 -4.27 -20.53
CA CYS A 662 -1.83 -3.53 -19.33
C CYS A 662 -0.57 -3.31 -18.50
N GLU A 663 -0.39 -2.09 -17.97
CA GLU A 663 0.71 -1.78 -17.05
C GLU A 663 0.46 -2.50 -15.71
N PRO A 664 1.29 -3.49 -15.35
CA PRO A 664 1.05 -4.26 -14.14
C PRO A 664 1.41 -3.42 -12.90
N PHE A 665 0.47 -3.32 -11.97
CA PHE A 665 0.61 -2.49 -10.76
C PHE A 665 1.84 -2.86 -9.90
N GLU A 666 2.21 -4.14 -9.86
CA GLU A 666 3.26 -4.72 -8.99
C GLU A 666 4.63 -4.88 -9.66
N GLY A 667 4.77 -4.52 -10.95
CA GLY A 667 5.90 -4.93 -11.79
C GLY A 667 5.57 -6.16 -12.63
N ILE A 668 6.54 -6.69 -13.37
CA ILE A 668 6.37 -7.91 -14.19
C ILE A 668 5.71 -9.03 -13.36
N ASN A 669 4.58 -9.53 -13.86
CA ASN A 669 3.89 -10.70 -13.35
C ASN A 669 4.17 -11.87 -14.28
N GLU A 670 4.51 -13.03 -13.71
CA GLU A 670 4.94 -14.20 -14.48
C GLU A 670 4.39 -15.49 -13.89
N THR A 671 3.89 -16.39 -14.75
CA THR A 671 3.54 -17.76 -14.39
C THR A 671 4.35 -18.72 -15.24
N VAL A 672 5.00 -19.70 -14.60
CA VAL A 672 5.79 -20.73 -15.27
C VAL A 672 5.21 -22.09 -14.90
N ASN A 673 4.77 -22.84 -15.92
CA ASN A 673 4.34 -24.22 -15.77
C ASN A 673 5.38 -25.14 -16.41
N ILE A 674 5.81 -26.16 -15.68
CA ILE A 674 6.80 -27.14 -16.16
C ILE A 674 6.21 -28.53 -15.94
N ASN A 675 6.22 -29.34 -16.99
CA ASN A 675 5.83 -30.73 -16.95
C ASN A 675 6.99 -31.60 -17.43
N HIS A 676 7.30 -32.65 -16.68
CA HIS A 676 8.27 -33.67 -17.06
C HIS A 676 7.95 -35.00 -16.39
N HIS A 677 7.64 -36.01 -17.19
CA HIS A 677 7.23 -37.33 -16.72
C HIS A 677 6.07 -37.25 -15.71
N GLN A 678 6.28 -37.65 -14.44
CA GLN A 678 5.28 -37.59 -13.36
C GLN A 678 5.28 -36.27 -12.59
N ALA A 679 6.17 -35.32 -12.93
CA ALA A 679 6.33 -34.06 -12.24
C ALA A 679 5.57 -32.93 -12.95
N ILE A 680 4.66 -32.29 -12.23
CA ILE A 680 3.93 -31.09 -12.68
C ILE A 680 4.23 -29.97 -11.70
N ALA A 681 4.94 -28.95 -12.18
CA ALA A 681 5.30 -27.77 -11.41
C ALA A 681 4.57 -26.54 -11.93
N LYS A 682 4.00 -25.76 -11.01
CA LYS A 682 3.44 -24.43 -11.27
C LYS A 682 4.11 -23.42 -10.35
N ILE A 683 4.79 -22.46 -10.96
CA ILE A 683 5.42 -21.33 -10.28
C ILE A 683 4.59 -20.10 -10.62
N ASP A 684 4.08 -19.44 -9.58
CA ASP A 684 3.27 -18.22 -9.71
C ASP A 684 4.03 -17.06 -9.09
N ASP A 685 4.44 -16.14 -9.96
CA ASP A 685 5.18 -14.89 -9.71
C ASP A 685 6.48 -15.07 -8.90
N PHE A 686 7.05 -16.28 -8.89
CA PHE A 686 8.12 -16.71 -7.97
C PHE A 686 7.81 -16.42 -6.49
N ARG A 687 6.52 -16.35 -6.15
CA ARG A 687 5.99 -16.18 -4.80
C ARG A 687 5.44 -17.51 -4.28
N THR A 688 5.00 -18.38 -5.17
CA THR A 688 4.60 -19.74 -4.82
C THR A 688 5.13 -20.75 -5.82
N LEU A 689 5.41 -21.95 -5.33
CA LEU A 689 5.69 -23.15 -6.11
C LEU A 689 4.70 -24.24 -5.66
N GLN A 690 4.02 -24.84 -6.63
CA GLN A 690 3.27 -26.08 -6.46
C GLN A 690 3.96 -27.14 -7.28
N LEU A 691 4.42 -28.22 -6.66
CA LEU A 691 5.07 -29.35 -7.34
C LEU A 691 4.30 -30.61 -7.00
N ARG A 692 3.71 -31.25 -8.01
CA ARG A 692 3.08 -32.56 -7.91
C ARG A 692 4.01 -33.60 -8.53
N GLN A 693 4.24 -34.70 -7.83
CA GLN A 693 5.02 -35.85 -8.29
C GLN A 693 4.20 -37.12 -8.04
N GLY A 694 3.56 -37.64 -9.09
CA GLY A 694 2.52 -38.66 -8.94
C GLY A 694 1.40 -38.16 -8.01
N GLU A 695 1.12 -38.89 -6.93
CA GLU A 695 0.09 -38.53 -5.93
C GLU A 695 0.56 -37.48 -4.91
N LYS A 696 1.87 -37.23 -4.80
CA LYS A 696 2.42 -36.32 -3.77
C LYS A 696 2.36 -34.88 -4.25
N LEU A 697 1.75 -33.99 -3.47
CA LEU A 697 1.70 -32.55 -3.74
C LEU A 697 2.50 -31.77 -2.68
N MET A 698 3.50 -31.00 -3.14
CA MET A 698 4.24 -30.05 -2.34
C MET A 698 3.82 -28.62 -2.71
N ARG A 699 3.60 -27.78 -1.70
CA ARG A 699 3.42 -26.33 -1.86
C ARG A 699 4.49 -25.58 -1.06
N ARG A 700 5.11 -24.58 -1.70
CA ARG A 700 6.07 -23.68 -1.07
C ARG A 700 5.69 -22.24 -1.39
N ARG A 701 5.85 -21.37 -0.39
CA ARG A 701 5.64 -19.93 -0.52
C ARG A 701 6.96 -19.22 -0.23
N PHE A 702 7.28 -18.22 -1.03
CA PHE A 702 8.48 -17.42 -0.91
C PHE A 702 8.09 -16.00 -0.50
N TRP A 703 8.67 -15.55 0.62
CA TRP A 703 8.57 -14.16 1.04
C TRP A 703 9.94 -13.68 1.53
N PRO A 704 10.47 -12.56 1.00
CA PRO A 704 9.98 -11.77 -0.15
C PRO A 704 9.92 -12.56 -1.48
N LYS A 705 9.32 -12.00 -2.54
CA LYS A 705 9.34 -12.56 -3.91
C LYS A 705 10.78 -12.86 -4.32
N ASP A 706 11.03 -14.06 -4.84
CA ASP A 706 12.38 -14.56 -5.10
C ASP A 706 12.56 -15.03 -6.55
N VAL A 707 12.79 -14.08 -7.44
CA VAL A 707 13.14 -14.31 -8.85
C VAL A 707 14.62 -14.60 -9.08
N GLY A 708 15.41 -14.85 -8.01
CA GLY A 708 16.83 -15.19 -8.13
C GLY A 708 17.81 -14.02 -8.24
N HIS A 709 17.36 -12.76 -8.15
CA HIS A 709 18.25 -11.58 -8.24
C HIS A 709 19.44 -11.62 -7.27
N ARG A 710 19.22 -12.07 -6.03
CA ARG A 710 20.27 -12.08 -5.00
C ARG A 710 21.40 -13.01 -5.40
N ASP A 711 21.06 -14.27 -5.70
CA ASP A 711 22.05 -15.29 -5.96
C ASP A 711 22.69 -15.07 -7.35
N SER A 712 21.95 -14.54 -8.32
CA SER A 712 22.49 -14.10 -9.62
C SER A 712 23.54 -12.98 -9.47
N VAL A 713 23.25 -11.90 -8.72
CA VAL A 713 24.23 -10.82 -8.50
C VAL A 713 25.47 -11.31 -7.75
N LEU A 714 25.29 -12.24 -6.81
CA LEU A 714 26.37 -12.74 -5.96
C LEU A 714 27.16 -13.89 -6.58
N GLN A 715 26.84 -14.32 -7.81
CA GLN A 715 27.55 -15.38 -8.54
C GLN A 715 29.08 -15.28 -8.45
N PRO A 716 29.73 -14.11 -8.63
CA PRO A 716 31.20 -14.04 -8.58
C PRO A 716 31.82 -14.47 -7.25
N ILE A 717 31.02 -14.43 -6.18
CA ILE A 717 31.42 -14.67 -4.78
C ILE A 717 30.87 -16.02 -4.28
N LEU A 718 29.89 -16.59 -4.96
CA LEU A 718 29.28 -17.87 -4.59
C LEU A 718 30.04 -19.04 -5.24
N PRO A 719 30.04 -20.23 -4.62
CA PRO A 719 30.77 -21.39 -5.13
C PRO A 719 30.16 -22.00 -6.39
N ASN A 720 28.86 -21.77 -6.64
CA ASN A 720 28.16 -22.37 -7.76
C ASN A 720 28.36 -21.53 -9.03
N VAL A 721 29.08 -22.08 -9.98
CA VAL A 721 29.27 -21.52 -11.32
C VAL A 721 28.36 -22.24 -12.30
N ARG A 722 27.58 -21.49 -13.07
CA ARG A 722 26.73 -22.04 -14.14
C ARG A 722 27.58 -22.35 -15.35
N ASP A 723 27.22 -23.39 -16.11
CA ASP A 723 27.87 -23.68 -17.38
C ASP A 723 27.66 -22.52 -18.36
N TRP A 724 28.77 -21.98 -18.86
CA TRP A 724 28.76 -20.86 -19.79
C TRP A 724 28.18 -21.26 -21.16
N ASN A 725 28.27 -22.53 -21.55
CA ASN A 725 27.68 -23.01 -22.79
C ASN A 725 26.16 -22.82 -22.82
N GLU A 726 25.48 -22.99 -21.68
CA GLU A 726 24.05 -22.70 -21.57
C GLU A 726 23.73 -21.23 -21.85
N VAL A 727 24.59 -20.33 -21.35
CA VAL A 727 24.42 -18.88 -21.49
C VAL A 727 24.69 -18.43 -22.93
N VAL A 728 25.71 -19.01 -23.58
CA VAL A 728 26.01 -18.75 -25.00
C VAL A 728 24.85 -19.23 -25.87
N LEU A 729 24.37 -20.45 -25.64
CA LEU A 729 23.25 -21.00 -26.40
C LEU A 729 21.98 -20.16 -26.23
N SER A 730 21.61 -19.81 -24.98
CA SER A 730 20.41 -19.00 -24.75
C SER A 730 20.53 -17.61 -25.37
N SER A 731 21.73 -17.05 -25.41
CA SER A 731 22.01 -15.76 -26.05
C SER A 731 21.90 -15.86 -27.58
N LEU A 732 22.51 -16.86 -28.21
CA LEU A 732 22.38 -17.10 -29.66
C LEU A 732 20.92 -17.32 -30.09
N LEU A 733 20.19 -18.11 -29.31
CA LEU A 733 18.77 -18.35 -29.56
C LEU A 733 17.95 -17.06 -29.42
N THR A 734 18.27 -16.23 -28.42
CA THR A 734 17.63 -14.93 -28.22
C THR A 734 17.91 -13.98 -29.39
N LEU A 735 19.17 -13.92 -29.85
CA LEU A 735 19.57 -13.10 -31.00
C LEU A 735 18.86 -13.57 -32.28
N SER A 736 18.81 -14.87 -32.53
CA SER A 736 18.12 -15.43 -33.70
C SER A 736 16.63 -15.11 -33.70
N ILE A 737 15.96 -15.18 -32.55
CA ILE A 737 14.55 -14.80 -32.42
C ILE A 737 14.35 -13.30 -32.66
N LYS A 738 15.30 -12.46 -32.20
CA LYS A 738 15.29 -11.01 -32.47
C LYS A 738 15.49 -10.72 -33.97
N ASP A 739 16.41 -11.40 -34.62
CA ASP A 739 16.67 -11.26 -36.06
C ASP A 739 15.43 -11.71 -36.88
N MET A 740 14.84 -12.87 -36.56
CA MET A 740 13.59 -13.33 -37.15
C MET A 740 12.46 -12.31 -37.03
N MET A 741 12.33 -11.67 -35.86
CA MET A 741 11.31 -10.65 -35.63
C MET A 741 11.54 -9.42 -36.52
N ASN A 742 12.77 -8.95 -36.59
CA ASN A 742 13.14 -7.78 -37.40
C ASN A 742 12.94 -8.04 -38.90
N GLU A 743 13.18 -9.27 -39.36
CA GLU A 743 13.00 -9.69 -40.74
C GLU A 743 11.53 -10.04 -41.08
N GLY A 744 10.64 -10.14 -40.09
CA GLY A 744 9.25 -10.52 -40.26
C GLY A 744 9.03 -12.01 -40.53
N CYS A 745 9.98 -12.86 -40.13
CA CYS A 745 9.93 -14.32 -40.27
C CYS A 745 9.10 -14.96 -39.15
N SER A 746 8.04 -15.70 -39.51
CA SER A 746 7.14 -16.37 -38.54
C SER A 746 7.59 -17.77 -38.14
N SER A 747 8.53 -18.37 -38.86
CA SER A 747 9.14 -19.66 -38.52
C SER A 747 10.60 -19.72 -38.97
N ALA A 748 11.42 -20.46 -38.23
CA ALA A 748 12.80 -20.76 -38.62
C ALA A 748 13.30 -22.03 -37.91
N THR A 749 14.33 -22.64 -38.49
CA THR A 749 15.09 -23.72 -37.85
C THR A 749 16.39 -23.14 -37.30
N PHE A 750 16.67 -23.40 -36.03
CA PHE A 750 17.91 -23.03 -35.36
C PHE A 750 18.73 -24.29 -35.07
N ASP A 751 19.86 -24.46 -35.75
CA ASP A 751 20.80 -25.57 -35.56
C ASP A 751 22.00 -25.12 -34.72
N VAL A 752 22.19 -25.71 -33.55
CA VAL A 752 23.20 -25.28 -32.59
C VAL A 752 24.61 -25.40 -33.15
N LYS A 753 24.91 -26.45 -33.92
CA LYS A 753 26.26 -26.66 -34.47
C LYS A 753 26.55 -25.65 -35.56
N HIS A 754 25.58 -25.37 -36.42
CA HIS A 754 25.71 -24.36 -37.47
C HIS A 754 25.94 -22.97 -36.86
N GLU A 755 25.16 -22.62 -35.85
CA GLU A 755 25.21 -21.33 -35.17
C GLU A 755 26.54 -21.11 -34.42
N MET A 756 27.00 -22.14 -33.71
CA MET A 756 28.32 -22.11 -33.05
C MET A 756 29.47 -22.03 -34.07
N LYS A 757 29.33 -22.66 -35.25
CA LYS A 757 30.32 -22.56 -36.33
C LYS A 757 30.35 -21.14 -36.91
N SER A 758 29.19 -20.56 -37.24
CA SER A 758 29.07 -19.18 -37.71
C SER A 758 29.74 -18.19 -36.74
N LEU A 759 29.52 -18.38 -35.44
CA LEU A 759 30.16 -17.60 -34.39
C LEU A 759 31.69 -17.78 -34.37
N THR A 760 32.19 -18.99 -34.62
CA THR A 760 33.63 -19.28 -34.72
C THR A 760 34.25 -18.65 -35.96
N ASP A 761 33.55 -18.66 -37.08
CA ASP A 761 33.98 -18.05 -38.34
C ASP A 761 34.13 -16.52 -38.17
N LEU A 762 33.17 -15.87 -37.51
CA LEU A 762 33.24 -14.45 -37.10
C LEU A 762 34.46 -14.15 -36.22
N ILE A 763 34.78 -15.01 -35.25
CA ILE A 763 35.97 -14.85 -34.40
C ILE A 763 37.26 -14.90 -35.23
N SER A 764 37.30 -15.77 -36.24
CA SER A 764 38.48 -15.96 -37.10
C SER A 764 38.63 -14.91 -38.21
N GLY A 765 37.69 -13.97 -38.34
CA GLY A 765 37.68 -12.96 -39.40
C GLY A 765 37.40 -13.52 -40.80
N ARG A 766 36.88 -14.75 -40.90
CA ARG A 766 36.46 -15.37 -42.16
C ARG A 766 34.99 -15.04 -42.36
N THR A 767 34.67 -14.08 -43.24
CA THR A 767 33.29 -13.89 -43.71
C THR A 767 32.85 -15.15 -44.45
N THR A 768 31.71 -15.72 -44.06
CA THR A 768 31.04 -16.75 -44.84
C THR A 768 30.48 -16.11 -46.11
N ASP A 769 31.29 -16.04 -47.16
CA ASP A 769 30.80 -15.85 -48.51
C ASP A 769 29.97 -17.10 -48.91
N GLY A 770 28.69 -16.87 -49.18
CA GLY A 770 27.84 -17.70 -50.03
C GLY A 770 27.21 -18.94 -49.40
N SER A 771 25.93 -18.84 -48.98
CA SER A 771 24.83 -19.75 -49.40
C SER A 771 23.57 -19.58 -48.55
N SER A 772 22.79 -18.53 -48.80
CA SER A 772 21.38 -18.48 -48.36
C SER A 772 20.59 -17.40 -49.10
N THR A 773 20.67 -17.39 -50.42
CA THR A 773 19.64 -16.78 -51.28
C THR A 773 19.01 -17.86 -52.15
N ASP A 774 18.49 -18.91 -51.52
CA ASP A 774 17.41 -19.69 -52.12
C ASP A 774 16.74 -20.56 -51.04
N LYS A 775 15.39 -20.60 -51.05
CA LYS A 775 14.49 -21.24 -50.07
C LYS A 775 13.99 -20.37 -48.90
N MET A 776 13.36 -19.24 -49.23
CA MET A 776 12.18 -18.78 -48.49
C MET A 776 11.23 -18.00 -49.42
N LYS A 777 10.84 -18.67 -50.51
CA LYS A 777 9.66 -18.34 -51.31
C LYS A 777 8.84 -19.62 -51.46
N ASP A 778 8.00 -19.90 -50.48
CA ASP A 778 6.62 -20.28 -50.75
C ASP A 778 5.84 -20.43 -49.44
N LEU A 779 4.52 -20.24 -49.55
CA LEU A 779 3.49 -20.13 -48.50
C LEU A 779 3.18 -18.69 -48.05
N ARG A 780 2.73 -17.89 -49.03
CA ARG A 780 1.71 -16.85 -48.81
C ARG A 780 0.42 -17.26 -49.52
N THR A 781 -0.63 -17.58 -48.74
CA THR A 781 -2.08 -17.24 -48.90
C THR A 781 -2.99 -18.33 -48.32
N PRO A 782 -4.21 -17.98 -47.88
CA PRO A 782 -4.58 -16.94 -46.91
C PRO A 782 -4.73 -17.51 -45.48
#